data_AF-A0A1Y2ITK5-F1
#
_entry.id   AF-A0A1Y2ITK5-F1
#
_cell.length_a   1.000
_cell.length_b   1.000
_cell.length_c   1.000
_cell.angle_alpha   90.00
_cell.angle_beta   90.00
_cell.angle_gamma   90.00
#
_symmetry.space_group_name_H-M   'P 1'
#
loop_
_entity.id
_entity.type
_entity.pdbx_description
1 polymer ?
#
loop_
_entity_poly.entity_id
_entity_poly.type
_entity_poly.pdbx_seq_one_letter_code
_entity_poly.pdbx_strand_id
1 'polypeptide(L)'
;MDDFTAFVSWPSAPLTDRLVREALDSLSPRPSVVTSLSSDLVASPGRLLQWATYDALEHDLTFSHPPGSKVLSSSYVIRKALIRKHYLSRCVHNYLIKHPGSILAWGVPRTWELEISFADELDELWGDDLYDLSDEIDKQDPSKWWILKPGMADRGMGLRLFHTKDELQEIFEEFEQDDSENEDGEEGADAGRKDTAVVTSQLRHFVIQEYLGNPLLLDPAEVPLNGSPVPPLDGLRGHKFHLRVYCVASGAIKVYVYDRILALFSAVPYGPPSAQRQGAEDCKLDLAAHLTNTSLQTERGEAGVRLLDELVGCHVLSSPTSNVNERRSDSDGSSQITQSTIRSDDISAIKSQICDVLAETFKAAIEMSVHFQLQSLQAVPNAFELFGIDFVVTHNPSLNASQRFQVNLLEVNSEPAIELTGPRLTWILEDLFKATAKTCVEPFFLAEDSPTKGELERWQVGETRDNLTKCLDLEIRGLCILTTLLAWPTRHSFDIDSWCSATYRMSANTSNIVFDDIFTINAIDKEGKKFDRVSRLYAHSKNYDMDLTLDYNVELFPLQAGQSFALALASSLSRAPQGAAGTEDEDKDRDVWRPDAKGRRGLDDDYEYVMYGKVYRFDSGSAEIVTAYASFGGLLMSLTGSFRHMTSIVLGDPVFILLRR
;
A
#
# COMPACT_ATOMS: atom_id res chain seq x y z
N MET A 1 25.03 -22.68 -6.92
CA MET A 1 24.73 -21.58 -5.99
C MET A 1 25.67 -21.69 -4.82
N ASP A 2 26.11 -20.56 -4.24
CA ASP A 2 27.00 -20.58 -3.07
C ASP A 2 26.18 -20.77 -1.79
N ASP A 3 26.78 -21.32 -0.74
CA ASP A 3 26.10 -21.51 0.55
C ASP A 3 25.61 -20.17 1.11
N PHE A 4 24.36 -20.14 1.57
CA PHE A 4 23.74 -18.95 2.16
C PHE A 4 22.86 -19.33 3.36
N THR A 5 22.64 -18.35 4.23
CA THR A 5 21.81 -18.48 5.43
C THR A 5 20.41 -17.94 5.16
N ALA A 6 19.36 -18.64 5.57
CA ALA A 6 17.98 -18.22 5.42
C ALA A 6 17.34 -17.99 6.80
N PHE A 7 16.99 -16.75 7.11
CA PHE A 7 16.17 -16.39 8.26
C PHE A 7 14.69 -16.55 7.91
N VAL A 8 13.96 -17.39 8.66
CA VAL A 8 12.54 -17.69 8.45
C VAL A 8 11.78 -17.53 9.76
N SER A 9 10.80 -16.62 9.76
CA SER A 9 9.93 -16.35 10.91
C SER A 9 8.51 -16.00 10.48
N TRP A 10 7.55 -16.86 10.84
CA TRP A 10 6.12 -16.70 10.54
C TRP A 10 5.28 -17.10 11.77
N PRO A 11 5.31 -16.31 12.85
CA PRO A 11 4.72 -16.70 14.15
C PRO A 11 3.21 -16.92 14.09
N SER A 12 2.51 -16.11 13.28
CA SER A 12 1.05 -16.13 13.17
C SER A 12 0.51 -16.98 12.01
N ALA A 13 1.39 -17.58 11.19
CA ALA A 13 1.01 -18.27 9.94
C ALA A 13 1.77 -19.60 9.77
N PRO A 14 1.37 -20.67 10.49
CA PRO A 14 2.08 -21.94 10.51
C PRO A 14 2.04 -22.69 9.17
N LEU A 15 1.02 -22.47 8.33
CA LEU A 15 0.99 -23.02 6.97
C LEU A 15 2.07 -22.37 6.11
N THR A 16 2.19 -21.04 6.16
CA THR A 16 3.20 -20.28 5.42
C THR A 16 4.62 -20.68 5.84
N ASP A 17 4.88 -20.82 7.15
CA ASP A 17 6.17 -21.29 7.67
C ASP A 17 6.59 -22.63 7.02
N ARG A 18 5.66 -23.59 6.99
CA ARG A 18 5.90 -24.91 6.40
C ARG A 18 6.21 -24.82 4.91
N LEU A 19 5.40 -24.07 4.15
CA LEU A 19 5.57 -23.90 2.71
C LEU A 19 6.90 -23.24 2.36
N VAL A 20 7.33 -22.23 3.12
CA VAL A 20 8.62 -21.57 2.94
C VAL A 20 9.77 -22.55 3.20
N ARG A 21 9.71 -23.33 4.28
CA ARG A 21 10.74 -24.34 4.59
C ARG A 21 10.84 -25.41 3.51
N GLU A 22 9.70 -25.92 3.04
CA GLU A 22 9.66 -26.91 1.95
C GLU A 22 10.21 -26.35 0.64
N ALA A 23 9.94 -25.07 0.34
CA ALA A 23 10.51 -24.41 -0.83
C ALA A 23 12.03 -24.24 -0.71
N LEU A 24 12.54 -23.86 0.46
CA LEU A 24 13.99 -23.77 0.71
C LEU A 24 14.68 -25.14 0.62
N ASP A 25 14.01 -26.21 1.06
CA ASP A 25 14.53 -27.57 0.96
C ASP A 25 14.63 -28.08 -0.50
N SER A 26 13.88 -27.47 -1.42
CA SER A 26 13.97 -27.78 -2.85
C SER A 26 15.17 -27.15 -3.55
N LEU A 27 15.83 -26.16 -2.93
CA LEU A 27 16.99 -25.47 -3.49
C LEU A 27 18.28 -26.30 -3.33
N SER A 28 19.23 -26.12 -4.25
CA SER A 28 20.52 -26.81 -4.24
C SER A 28 21.69 -25.81 -4.43
N PRO A 29 22.58 -25.65 -3.44
CA PRO A 29 22.66 -26.36 -2.16
C PRO A 29 21.59 -25.90 -1.16
N ARG A 30 21.28 -26.77 -0.18
CA ARG A 30 20.27 -26.49 0.85
C ARG A 30 20.78 -25.39 1.79
N PRO A 31 20.03 -24.30 2.00
CA PRO A 31 20.46 -23.20 2.87
C PRO A 31 20.43 -23.58 4.35
N SER A 32 21.26 -22.91 5.14
CA SER A 32 21.20 -23.02 6.61
C SER A 32 20.06 -22.15 7.15
N VAL A 33 18.99 -22.78 7.61
CA VAL A 33 17.79 -22.08 8.10
C VAL A 33 17.93 -21.70 9.58
N VAL A 34 17.62 -20.44 9.91
CA VAL A 34 17.66 -19.87 11.26
C VAL A 34 16.31 -19.24 11.58
N THR A 35 15.87 -19.32 12.84
CA THR A 35 14.57 -18.78 13.31
C THR A 35 14.68 -17.40 13.98
N SER A 36 15.90 -16.91 14.20
CA SER A 36 16.17 -15.61 14.82
C SER A 36 17.48 -15.03 14.28
N LEU A 37 17.53 -13.73 14.05
CA LEU A 37 18.75 -13.02 13.67
C LEU A 37 19.64 -12.81 14.90
N SER A 38 20.87 -13.32 14.86
CA SER A 38 21.86 -13.06 15.91
C SER A 38 22.58 -11.73 15.67
N SER A 39 23.12 -11.12 16.71
CA SER A 39 23.92 -9.88 16.60
C SER A 39 25.09 -10.00 15.61
N ASP A 40 25.67 -11.19 15.50
CA ASP A 40 26.80 -11.48 14.60
C ASP A 40 26.36 -11.52 13.13
N LEU A 41 25.17 -12.07 12.86
CA LEU A 41 24.56 -12.08 11.51
C LEU A 41 24.13 -10.68 11.09
N VAL A 42 23.64 -9.85 12.02
CA VAL A 42 23.32 -8.45 11.74
C VAL A 42 24.59 -7.64 11.43
N ALA A 43 25.67 -7.85 12.20
CA ALA A 43 26.94 -7.16 11.99
C ALA A 43 27.69 -7.60 10.72
N SER A 44 27.55 -8.87 10.32
CA SER A 44 28.23 -9.45 9.16
C SER A 44 27.30 -10.42 8.40
N PRO A 45 26.34 -9.90 7.62
CA PRO A 45 25.29 -10.74 7.04
C PRO A 45 25.77 -11.70 5.96
N GLY A 46 26.94 -11.47 5.35
CA GLY A 46 27.53 -12.40 4.38
C GLY A 46 26.56 -12.65 3.21
N ARG A 47 25.95 -13.83 3.15
CA ARG A 47 24.86 -14.17 2.22
C ARG A 47 23.62 -14.55 3.03
N LEU A 48 22.67 -13.63 3.11
CA LEU A 48 21.48 -13.75 3.96
C LEU A 48 20.22 -13.62 3.13
N LEU A 49 19.31 -14.57 3.27
CA LEU A 49 17.92 -14.46 2.84
C LEU A 49 17.07 -14.19 4.08
N GLN A 50 16.28 -13.13 4.06
CA GLN A 50 15.24 -12.85 5.05
C GLN A 50 13.88 -13.20 4.41
N TRP A 51 13.30 -14.34 4.80
CA TRP A 51 11.98 -14.79 4.33
C TRP A 51 11.01 -14.93 5.51
N ALA A 52 10.51 -13.79 5.98
CA ALA A 52 9.72 -13.65 7.20
C ALA A 52 8.56 -12.66 7.00
N THR A 53 7.68 -12.57 8.01
CA THR A 53 6.62 -11.53 8.08
C THR A 53 7.23 -10.13 8.08
N TYR A 54 6.53 -9.15 7.51
CA TYR A 54 6.99 -7.76 7.41
C TYR A 54 7.56 -7.17 8.71
N ASP A 55 6.90 -7.45 9.83
CA ASP A 55 7.28 -6.92 11.16
C ASP A 55 8.52 -7.60 11.75
N ALA A 56 8.88 -8.79 11.25
CA ALA A 56 10.05 -9.54 11.71
C ALA A 56 11.29 -9.32 10.84
N LEU A 57 11.15 -8.63 9.70
CA LEU A 57 12.25 -8.34 8.78
C LEU A 57 13.08 -7.16 9.28
N GLU A 58 14.41 -7.31 9.24
CA GLU A 58 15.30 -6.18 9.44
C GLU A 58 15.51 -5.42 8.14
N HIS A 59 14.67 -4.39 7.97
CA HIS A 59 14.65 -3.52 6.81
C HIS A 59 15.99 -2.80 6.60
N ASP A 60 16.67 -2.42 7.70
CA ASP A 60 17.97 -1.74 7.65
C ASP A 60 19.06 -2.58 6.98
N LEU A 61 19.06 -3.90 7.16
CA LEU A 61 20.00 -4.81 6.49
C LEU A 61 19.78 -4.87 4.98
N THR A 62 18.54 -4.62 4.53
CA THR A 62 18.19 -4.60 3.11
C THR A 62 18.78 -3.36 2.43
N PHE A 63 18.80 -2.22 3.12
CA PHE A 63 19.34 -0.96 2.58
C PHE A 63 20.83 -0.74 2.83
N SER A 64 21.32 -1.16 3.99
CA SER A 64 22.64 -0.83 4.52
C SER A 64 23.40 -2.10 4.89
N HIS A 65 23.90 -2.80 3.88
CA HIS A 65 24.79 -3.94 4.08
C HIS A 65 26.24 -3.60 3.70
N PRO A 66 27.24 -4.22 4.35
CA PRO A 66 28.65 -3.98 4.01
C PRO A 66 28.95 -4.33 2.54
N PRO A 67 29.84 -3.58 1.86
CA PRO A 67 30.24 -3.87 0.48
C PRO A 67 30.88 -5.26 0.40
N GLY A 68 30.15 -6.23 -0.16
CA GLY A 68 30.54 -7.64 -0.23
C GLY A 68 29.50 -8.62 0.36
N SER A 69 28.51 -8.12 1.11
CA SER A 69 27.38 -8.94 1.55
C SER A 69 26.25 -8.94 0.51
N LYS A 70 25.51 -10.04 0.41
CA LYS A 70 24.29 -10.19 -0.41
C LYS A 70 23.13 -10.50 0.53
N VAL A 71 22.26 -9.52 0.75
CA VAL A 71 21.07 -9.66 1.60
C VAL A 71 19.83 -9.58 0.74
N LEU A 72 19.01 -10.64 0.68
CA LEU A 72 17.73 -10.68 -0.04
C LEU A 72 16.57 -10.65 0.95
N SER A 73 15.57 -9.80 0.74
CA SER A 73 14.37 -9.70 1.57
C SER A 73 13.11 -10.19 0.84
N SER A 74 12.17 -10.80 1.56
CA SER A 74 10.86 -11.24 1.04
C SER A 74 9.77 -10.17 1.03
N SER A 75 10.11 -8.91 1.32
CA SER A 75 9.20 -7.78 1.19
C SER A 75 9.92 -6.53 0.69
N TYR A 76 9.21 -5.71 -0.09
CA TYR A 76 9.59 -4.32 -0.33
C TYR A 76 9.21 -3.47 0.88
N VAL A 77 10.01 -2.45 1.16
CA VAL A 77 9.81 -1.56 2.31
C VAL A 77 8.72 -0.52 2.04
N ILE A 78 8.75 0.11 0.86
CA ILE A 78 7.79 1.13 0.47
C ILE A 78 6.82 0.55 -0.57
N ARG A 79 5.79 -0.14 -0.09
CA ARG A 79 4.75 -0.79 -0.92
C ARG A 79 3.35 -0.16 -0.80
N LYS A 80 3.21 0.89 0.02
CA LYS A 80 1.91 1.52 0.38
C LYS A 80 1.09 1.96 -0.83
N ALA A 81 1.74 2.39 -1.93
CA ALA A 81 1.06 2.77 -3.17
C ALA A 81 0.18 1.67 -3.77
N LEU A 82 0.58 0.41 -3.65
CA LEU A 82 -0.15 -0.73 -4.22
C LEU A 82 -1.16 -1.29 -3.22
N ILE A 83 -0.73 -1.47 -1.97
CA ILE A 83 -1.48 -2.27 -0.99
C ILE A 83 -2.59 -1.52 -0.26
N ARG A 84 -2.64 -0.17 -0.35
CA ARG A 84 -3.69 0.64 0.27
C ARG A 84 -4.61 1.20 -0.80
N LYS A 85 -5.93 1.01 -0.61
CA LYS A 85 -6.95 1.35 -1.62
C LYS A 85 -6.91 2.81 -2.07
N HIS A 86 -6.82 3.76 -1.14
CA HIS A 86 -6.78 5.19 -1.46
C HIS A 86 -5.49 5.54 -2.25
N TYR A 87 -4.34 5.03 -1.83
CA TYR A 87 -3.10 5.25 -2.57
C TYR A 87 -3.11 4.60 -3.95
N LEU A 88 -3.65 3.39 -4.08
CA LEU A 88 -3.78 2.70 -5.37
C LEU A 88 -4.67 3.49 -6.32
N SER A 89 -5.82 3.99 -5.84
CA SER A 89 -6.71 4.85 -6.62
C SER A 89 -5.99 6.08 -7.16
N ARG A 90 -5.28 6.80 -6.27
CA ARG A 90 -4.52 7.99 -6.65
C ARG A 90 -3.38 7.68 -7.63
N CYS A 91 -2.73 6.52 -7.50
CA CYS A 91 -1.72 6.08 -8.46
C CYS A 91 -2.31 5.89 -9.86
N VAL A 92 -3.42 5.17 -9.94
CA VAL A 92 -4.10 4.89 -11.20
C VAL A 92 -4.62 6.18 -11.83
N HIS A 93 -5.24 7.07 -11.05
CA HIS A 93 -5.75 8.34 -11.54
C HIS A 93 -4.65 9.22 -12.15
N ASN A 94 -3.55 9.43 -11.42
CA ASN A 94 -2.42 10.22 -11.90
C ASN A 94 -1.74 9.63 -13.13
N TYR A 95 -1.70 8.30 -13.21
CA TYR A 95 -1.18 7.59 -14.37
C TYR A 95 -2.08 7.77 -15.59
N LEU A 96 -3.40 7.65 -15.42
CA LEU A 96 -4.37 7.81 -16.51
C LEU A 96 -4.41 9.22 -17.09
N ILE A 97 -4.14 10.27 -16.29
CA ILE A 97 -3.99 11.64 -16.79
C ILE A 97 -2.86 11.73 -17.84
N LYS A 98 -1.75 11.01 -17.61
CA LYS A 98 -0.60 10.97 -18.51
C LYS A 98 -0.77 9.96 -19.64
N HIS A 99 -1.46 8.86 -19.37
CA HIS A 99 -1.63 7.70 -20.24
C HIS A 99 -3.11 7.36 -20.44
N PRO A 100 -3.89 8.21 -21.13
CA PRO A 100 -5.34 8.03 -21.27
C PRO A 100 -5.72 6.78 -22.10
N GLY A 101 -4.79 6.25 -22.90
CA GLY A 101 -4.98 5.01 -23.67
C GLY A 101 -4.61 3.72 -22.92
N SER A 102 -4.24 3.79 -21.63
CA SER A 102 -3.88 2.61 -20.86
C SER A 102 -5.08 1.69 -20.60
N ILE A 103 -4.81 0.39 -20.45
CA ILE A 103 -5.80 -0.62 -20.09
C ILE A 103 -6.47 -0.32 -18.74
N LEU A 104 -5.78 0.41 -17.84
CA LEU A 104 -6.28 0.75 -16.52
C LEU A 104 -7.55 1.62 -16.57
N ALA A 105 -7.81 2.32 -17.68
CA ALA A 105 -8.99 3.17 -17.84
C ALA A 105 -10.30 2.38 -17.73
N TRP A 106 -10.26 1.10 -18.11
CA TRP A 106 -11.38 0.16 -17.98
C TRP A 106 -11.03 -1.05 -17.11
N GLY A 107 -9.75 -1.30 -16.85
CA GLY A 107 -9.26 -2.40 -16.01
C GLY A 107 -9.29 -2.11 -14.51
N VAL A 108 -9.61 -0.88 -14.09
CA VAL A 108 -9.77 -0.50 -12.68
C VAL A 108 -11.08 0.28 -12.53
N PRO A 109 -12.00 -0.10 -11.63
CA PRO A 109 -13.22 0.66 -11.38
C PRO A 109 -12.89 2.07 -10.87
N ARG A 110 -13.68 3.06 -11.30
CA ARG A 110 -13.50 4.44 -10.83
C ARG A 110 -13.64 4.49 -9.32
N THR A 111 -12.73 5.23 -8.70
CA THR A 111 -12.57 5.23 -7.26
C THR A 111 -12.27 6.66 -6.81
N TRP A 112 -13.00 7.12 -5.79
CA TRP A 112 -12.88 8.44 -5.18
C TRP A 112 -12.41 8.26 -3.74
N GLU A 113 -11.47 9.10 -3.32
CA GLU A 113 -11.03 9.16 -1.92
C GLU A 113 -11.88 10.19 -1.17
N LEU A 114 -12.19 9.87 0.08
CA LEU A 114 -13.00 10.72 0.95
C LEU A 114 -12.35 10.78 2.32
N GLU A 115 -12.10 11.98 2.80
CA GLU A 115 -11.69 12.23 4.19
C GLU A 115 -12.79 13.03 4.87
N ILE A 116 -13.44 12.42 5.86
CA ILE A 116 -14.60 13.01 6.54
C ILE A 116 -14.50 12.72 8.03
N SER A 117 -14.78 13.73 8.85
CA SER A 117 -14.84 13.60 10.31
C SER A 117 -16.28 13.48 10.81
N PHE A 118 -17.22 14.18 10.15
CA PHE A 118 -18.63 14.20 10.52
C PHE A 118 -19.54 14.17 9.28
N ALA A 119 -20.73 13.58 9.37
CA ALA A 119 -21.70 13.44 8.29
C ALA A 119 -22.12 14.79 7.69
N ASP A 120 -22.18 15.86 8.49
CA ASP A 120 -22.54 17.21 8.05
C ASP A 120 -21.51 17.82 7.06
N GLU A 121 -20.27 17.33 7.05
CA GLU A 121 -19.21 17.80 6.13
C GLU A 121 -19.42 17.28 4.69
N LEU A 122 -20.28 16.28 4.49
CA LEU A 122 -20.49 15.65 3.19
C LEU A 122 -21.02 16.64 2.15
N ASP A 123 -21.84 17.62 2.57
CA ASP A 123 -22.36 18.69 1.71
C ASP A 123 -21.26 19.58 1.13
N GLU A 124 -20.20 19.85 1.90
CA GLU A 124 -19.05 20.61 1.42
C GLU A 124 -18.23 19.78 0.42
N LEU A 125 -18.06 18.49 0.70
CA LEU A 125 -17.29 17.56 -0.13
C LEU A 125 -17.93 17.32 -1.51
N TRP A 126 -19.27 17.35 -1.61
CA TRP A 126 -19.96 17.29 -2.91
C TRP A 126 -19.61 18.46 -3.84
N GLY A 127 -19.28 19.62 -3.28
CA GLY A 127 -18.94 20.82 -4.03
C GLY A 127 -17.47 20.90 -4.47
N ASP A 128 -16.58 20.13 -3.82
CA ASP A 128 -15.13 20.17 -4.04
C ASP A 128 -14.63 18.80 -4.55
N ASP A 129 -14.15 17.93 -3.65
CA ASP A 129 -13.48 16.67 -3.99
C ASP A 129 -14.40 15.63 -4.68
N LEU A 130 -15.70 15.62 -4.36
CA LEU A 130 -16.68 14.69 -4.92
C LEU A 130 -17.52 15.30 -6.06
N TYR A 131 -17.14 16.44 -6.62
CA TYR A 131 -17.90 17.08 -7.71
C TYR A 131 -18.17 16.14 -8.90
N ASP A 132 -17.16 15.39 -9.33
CA ASP A 132 -17.28 14.44 -10.44
C ASP A 132 -18.26 13.30 -10.12
N LEU A 133 -18.26 12.83 -8.86
CA LEU A 133 -19.20 11.80 -8.40
C LEU A 133 -20.61 12.37 -8.27
N SER A 134 -20.74 13.60 -7.78
CA SER A 134 -21.99 14.33 -7.68
C SER A 134 -22.69 14.42 -9.04
N ASP A 135 -21.99 14.87 -10.08
CA ASP A 135 -22.54 14.96 -11.44
C ASP A 135 -22.98 13.59 -11.99
N GLU A 136 -22.27 12.53 -11.62
CA GLU A 136 -22.61 11.17 -12.05
C GLU A 136 -23.85 10.61 -11.33
N ILE A 137 -24.02 10.91 -10.05
CA ILE A 137 -25.22 10.55 -9.27
C ILE A 137 -26.42 11.38 -9.73
N ASP A 138 -26.22 12.66 -10.03
CA ASP A 138 -27.28 13.59 -10.47
C ASP A 138 -27.88 13.21 -11.83
N LYS A 139 -27.15 12.44 -12.66
CA LYS A 139 -27.68 11.84 -13.89
C LYS A 139 -28.76 10.78 -13.63
N GLN A 140 -28.90 10.30 -12.40
CA GLN A 140 -29.90 9.31 -11.95
C GLN A 140 -29.98 8.07 -12.86
N ASP A 141 -28.83 7.53 -13.27
CA ASP A 141 -28.77 6.31 -14.07
C ASP A 141 -29.06 5.08 -13.18
N PRO A 142 -30.22 4.41 -13.31
CA PRO A 142 -30.63 3.32 -12.41
C PRO A 142 -29.73 2.07 -12.49
N SER A 143 -28.84 2.01 -13.49
CA SER A 143 -27.89 0.92 -13.67
C SER A 143 -26.59 1.10 -12.88
N LYS A 144 -26.30 2.32 -12.40
CA LYS A 144 -25.06 2.65 -11.70
C LYS A 144 -25.22 2.58 -10.20
N TRP A 145 -24.25 1.96 -9.55
CA TRP A 145 -24.21 1.76 -8.11
C TRP A 145 -22.80 2.03 -7.62
N TRP A 146 -22.69 2.39 -6.36
CA TRP A 146 -21.42 2.65 -5.71
C TRP A 146 -21.31 1.85 -4.42
N ILE A 147 -20.07 1.51 -4.06
CA ILE A 147 -19.72 0.82 -2.84
C ILE A 147 -18.83 1.73 -1.99
N LEU A 148 -19.28 2.04 -0.77
CA LEU A 148 -18.49 2.73 0.24
C LEU A 148 -17.62 1.70 0.96
N LYS A 149 -16.32 1.97 1.02
CA LYS A 149 -15.33 1.14 1.71
C LYS A 149 -14.56 1.97 2.73
N PRO A 150 -14.68 1.67 4.04
CA PRO A 150 -13.81 2.26 5.04
C PRO A 150 -12.34 1.86 4.82
N GLY A 151 -11.42 2.82 5.00
CA GLY A 151 -10.00 2.65 4.69
C GLY A 151 -9.22 1.74 5.64
N MET A 152 -9.72 1.51 6.86
CA MET A 152 -9.11 0.64 7.87
C MET A 152 -10.10 -0.34 8.53
N ALA A 153 -11.16 -0.75 7.84
CA ALA A 153 -12.02 -1.80 8.38
C ALA A 153 -11.52 -3.21 8.03
N ASP A 154 -11.59 -4.09 9.01
CA ASP A 154 -11.26 -5.50 8.85
C ASP A 154 -12.39 -6.28 8.15
N ARG A 155 -12.02 -7.31 7.38
CA ARG A 155 -12.90 -8.41 6.93
C ARG A 155 -14.22 -8.02 6.25
N GLY A 156 -14.30 -6.83 5.67
CA GLY A 156 -15.50 -6.35 4.97
C GLY A 156 -16.55 -5.70 5.87
N MET A 157 -16.18 -5.38 7.11
CA MET A 157 -16.98 -4.55 8.02
C MET A 157 -17.15 -3.13 7.46
N GLY A 158 -18.31 -2.52 7.65
CA GLY A 158 -18.60 -1.15 7.20
C GLY A 158 -18.74 -0.98 5.69
N LEU A 159 -18.74 -2.07 4.90
CA LEU A 159 -19.07 -2.00 3.48
C LEU A 159 -20.55 -1.67 3.31
N ARG A 160 -20.86 -0.67 2.48
CA ARG A 160 -22.24 -0.27 2.17
C ARG A 160 -22.40 -0.01 0.68
N LEU A 161 -23.58 -0.33 0.15
CA LEU A 161 -23.96 -0.05 -1.24
C LEU A 161 -24.96 1.09 -1.27
N PHE A 162 -24.76 2.04 -2.16
CA PHE A 162 -25.65 3.18 -2.33
C PHE A 162 -25.81 3.55 -3.81
N HIS A 163 -26.89 4.29 -4.08
CA HIS A 163 -27.28 4.76 -5.40
C HIS A 163 -27.59 6.27 -5.40
N THR A 164 -28.03 6.84 -4.27
CA THR A 164 -28.35 8.28 -4.15
C THR A 164 -27.44 8.97 -3.12
N LYS A 165 -27.38 10.31 -3.17
CA LYS A 165 -26.65 11.11 -2.17
C LYS A 165 -27.28 10.98 -0.78
N ASP A 166 -28.61 11.00 -0.71
CA ASP A 166 -29.37 10.83 0.53
C ASP A 166 -29.05 9.49 1.21
N GLU A 167 -28.92 8.41 0.45
CA GLU A 167 -28.52 7.11 0.99
C GLU A 167 -27.10 7.12 1.54
N LEU A 168 -26.18 7.89 0.94
CA LEU A 168 -24.82 8.03 1.46
C LEU A 168 -24.81 8.84 2.77
N GLN A 169 -25.64 9.89 2.86
CA GLN A 169 -25.82 10.67 4.07
C GLN A 169 -26.36 9.79 5.21
N GLU A 170 -27.43 9.02 4.94
CA GLU A 170 -28.01 8.09 5.92
C GLU A 170 -26.99 7.05 6.41
N ILE A 171 -26.08 6.60 5.55
CA ILE A 171 -25.00 5.67 5.94
C ILE A 171 -24.03 6.32 6.94
N PHE A 172 -23.63 7.57 6.72
CA PHE A 172 -22.73 8.27 7.64
C PHE A 172 -23.42 8.61 8.97
N GLU A 173 -24.70 9.00 8.92
CA GLU A 173 -25.52 9.21 10.12
C GLU A 173 -25.72 7.92 10.93
N GLU A 174 -25.89 6.75 10.27
CA GLU A 174 -25.94 5.44 10.95
C GLU A 174 -24.65 5.18 11.72
N PHE A 175 -23.49 5.48 11.12
CA PHE A 175 -22.22 5.26 11.79
C PHE A 175 -21.98 6.17 13.01
N GLU A 176 -22.40 7.44 12.93
CA GLU A 176 -22.31 8.36 14.07
C GLU A 176 -23.24 7.97 15.23
N GLN A 177 -24.45 7.50 14.92
CA GLN A 177 -25.40 7.04 15.93
C GLN A 177 -24.87 5.81 16.67
N ASP A 178 -24.28 4.85 15.94
CA ASP A 178 -23.66 3.66 16.53
C ASP A 178 -22.43 4.02 17.42
N ASP A 179 -21.71 5.11 17.14
CA ASP A 179 -20.64 5.61 18.02
C ASP A 179 -21.19 6.13 19.36
N SER A 180 -22.32 6.83 19.35
CA SER A 180 -22.93 7.43 20.55
C SER A 180 -23.58 6.42 21.51
N GLU A 181 -24.13 5.32 21.00
CA GLU A 181 -24.75 4.26 21.82
C GLU A 181 -23.71 3.38 22.56
N ASN A 182 -22.44 3.43 22.15
CA ASN A 182 -21.37 2.61 22.73
C ASN A 182 -20.65 3.26 23.93
N GLU A 183 -20.93 4.53 24.25
CA GLU A 183 -20.37 5.21 25.43
C GLU A 183 -21.16 4.95 26.72
N ASP A 184 -22.41 4.48 26.64
CA ASP A 184 -23.25 4.16 27.79
C ASP A 184 -23.26 2.64 28.06
N GLY A 185 -22.34 2.19 28.91
CA GLY A 185 -22.22 0.79 29.29
C GLY A 185 -23.47 0.20 29.96
N GLU A 186 -24.24 -0.58 29.23
CA GLU A 186 -25.06 -1.67 29.76
C GLU A 186 -24.86 -2.95 28.94
N GLU A 187 -24.36 -4.01 29.60
CA GLU A 187 -24.34 -5.38 29.09
C GLU A 187 -25.79 -5.89 28.91
N GLY A 188 -26.43 -5.51 27.81
CA GLY A 188 -27.73 -5.98 27.38
C GLY A 188 -27.60 -7.03 26.28
N ALA A 189 -27.89 -8.28 26.62
CA ALA A 189 -27.89 -9.41 25.69
C ALA A 189 -28.96 -9.26 24.59
N ASP A 190 -28.58 -8.78 23.41
CA ASP A 190 -29.27 -9.08 22.15
C ASP A 190 -28.26 -9.48 21.07
N ALA A 191 -27.80 -10.72 21.17
CA ALA A 191 -26.93 -11.36 20.20
C ALA A 191 -27.76 -11.76 18.96
N GLY A 192 -27.82 -10.89 17.95
CA GLY A 192 -28.47 -11.30 16.70
C GLY A 192 -28.43 -10.39 15.48
N ARG A 193 -28.07 -9.09 15.53
CA ARG A 193 -28.23 -8.27 14.30
C ARG A 193 -27.35 -7.03 14.06
N LYS A 194 -26.29 -6.76 14.85
CA LYS A 194 -25.40 -5.58 14.68
C LYS A 194 -23.97 -5.92 14.19
N ASP A 195 -23.82 -6.94 13.35
CA ASP A 195 -22.49 -7.50 13.00
C ASP A 195 -21.69 -6.74 11.91
N THR A 196 -22.07 -5.52 11.50
CA THR A 196 -21.28 -4.73 10.51
C THR A 196 -21.11 -3.25 10.82
N ALA A 197 -21.57 -2.80 12.00
CA ALA A 197 -21.34 -1.44 12.47
C ALA A 197 -19.83 -1.25 12.74
N VAL A 198 -19.26 -0.15 12.24
CA VAL A 198 -17.86 0.18 12.46
C VAL A 198 -17.79 1.51 13.15
N VAL A 199 -16.99 1.57 14.20
CA VAL A 199 -16.81 2.77 15.03
C VAL A 199 -16.13 3.86 14.18
N THR A 200 -16.87 4.92 13.83
CA THR A 200 -16.41 5.98 12.92
C THR A 200 -15.36 6.89 13.52
N SER A 201 -15.33 7.05 14.84
CA SER A 201 -14.32 7.85 15.55
C SER A 201 -12.87 7.44 15.26
N GLN A 202 -12.64 6.23 14.74
CA GLN A 202 -11.31 5.72 14.34
C GLN A 202 -11.05 5.75 12.82
N LEU A 203 -12.09 5.99 12.01
CA LEU A 203 -12.04 5.91 10.55
C LEU A 203 -12.31 7.27 9.91
N ARG A 204 -11.25 8.01 9.58
CA ARG A 204 -11.37 9.29 8.85
C ARG A 204 -11.30 9.16 7.34
N HIS A 205 -10.76 8.05 6.84
CA HIS A 205 -10.55 7.83 5.41
C HIS A 205 -11.48 6.76 4.88
N PHE A 206 -12.26 7.12 3.87
CA PHE A 206 -13.15 6.25 3.12
C PHE A 206 -12.78 6.26 1.64
N VAL A 207 -13.23 5.23 0.94
CA VAL A 207 -13.05 5.09 -0.49
C VAL A 207 -14.39 4.72 -1.09
N ILE A 208 -14.88 5.55 -2.00
CA ILE A 208 -16.07 5.26 -2.80
C ILE A 208 -15.58 4.63 -4.11
N GLN A 209 -16.08 3.45 -4.44
CA GLN A 209 -15.72 2.76 -5.67
C GLN A 209 -16.97 2.45 -6.49
N GLU A 210 -16.87 2.54 -7.81
CA GLU A 210 -17.93 2.10 -8.72
C GLU A 210 -18.22 0.61 -8.52
N TYR A 211 -19.49 0.28 -8.30
CA TYR A 211 -19.93 -1.10 -8.14
C TYR A 211 -20.23 -1.71 -9.51
N LEU A 212 -19.52 -2.80 -9.83
CA LEU A 212 -19.68 -3.52 -11.10
C LEU A 212 -21.01 -4.31 -11.11
N GLY A 213 -22.04 -3.72 -11.74
CA GLY A 213 -23.41 -4.27 -11.78
C GLY A 213 -23.60 -5.54 -12.61
N ASN A 214 -22.69 -5.84 -13.54
CA ASN A 214 -22.76 -6.97 -14.48
C ASN A 214 -21.62 -7.99 -14.29
N PRO A 215 -21.50 -8.63 -13.11
CA PRO A 215 -20.46 -9.63 -12.88
C PRO A 215 -20.70 -10.89 -13.74
N LEU A 216 -19.63 -11.62 -14.02
CA LEU A 216 -19.71 -12.98 -14.52
C LEU A 216 -20.28 -13.89 -13.43
N LEU A 217 -21.35 -14.62 -13.77
CA LEU A 217 -22.15 -15.45 -12.89
C LEU A 217 -22.04 -16.89 -13.37
N LEU A 218 -21.59 -17.75 -12.48
CA LEU A 218 -21.45 -19.18 -12.71
C LEU A 218 -21.96 -19.92 -11.48
N ASP A 219 -22.33 -21.19 -11.67
CA ASP A 219 -22.70 -22.05 -10.57
C ASP A 219 -21.56 -23.05 -10.25
N PRO A 220 -20.92 -22.96 -9.07
CA PRO A 220 -19.86 -23.90 -8.69
C PRO A 220 -20.37 -25.35 -8.48
N ALA A 221 -21.69 -25.57 -8.42
CA ALA A 221 -22.29 -26.90 -8.32
C ALA A 221 -22.28 -27.67 -9.65
N GLU A 222 -22.07 -26.99 -10.78
CA GLU A 222 -21.98 -27.61 -12.11
C GLU A 222 -20.74 -28.51 -12.24
N VAL A 223 -19.68 -28.22 -11.47
CA VAL A 223 -18.46 -29.03 -11.36
C VAL A 223 -18.40 -29.65 -9.96
N PRO A 224 -19.09 -30.79 -9.73
CA PRO A 224 -19.19 -31.40 -8.41
C PRO A 224 -17.85 -32.02 -7.97
N LEU A 225 -17.39 -31.65 -6.77
CA LEU A 225 -16.11 -32.12 -6.21
C LEU A 225 -16.09 -33.63 -5.88
N ASN A 226 -17.25 -34.21 -5.53
CA ASN A 226 -17.35 -35.57 -4.98
C ASN A 226 -18.04 -36.56 -5.94
N GLY A 227 -18.14 -36.24 -7.24
CA GLY A 227 -18.88 -37.06 -8.19
C GLY A 227 -20.39 -37.10 -7.94
N SER A 228 -20.91 -36.15 -7.14
CA SER A 228 -22.35 -35.91 -7.00
C SER A 228 -22.99 -35.66 -8.36
N PRO A 229 -24.28 -36.00 -8.56
CA PRO A 229 -24.95 -35.74 -9.82
C PRO A 229 -24.95 -34.24 -10.12
N VAL A 230 -24.56 -33.88 -11.34
CA VAL A 230 -24.63 -32.51 -11.84
C VAL A 230 -26.10 -32.06 -11.75
N PRO A 231 -26.40 -30.93 -11.09
CA PRO A 231 -27.77 -30.44 -11.02
C PRO A 231 -28.31 -30.19 -12.44
N PRO A 232 -29.62 -30.45 -12.68
CA PRO A 232 -30.23 -30.13 -13.95
C PRO A 232 -30.14 -28.62 -14.22
N LEU A 233 -30.11 -28.24 -15.50
CA LEU A 233 -29.93 -26.83 -15.94
C LEU A 233 -30.93 -25.86 -15.28
N ASP A 234 -32.16 -26.28 -15.04
CA ASP A 234 -33.21 -25.48 -14.38
C ASP A 234 -32.92 -25.17 -12.89
N GLY A 235 -32.04 -25.98 -12.28
CA GLY A 235 -31.61 -25.84 -10.89
C GLY A 235 -30.41 -24.93 -10.68
N LEU A 236 -29.70 -24.53 -11.75
CA LEU A 236 -28.50 -23.71 -11.64
C LEU A 236 -28.81 -22.30 -11.13
N ARG A 237 -27.91 -21.75 -10.32
CA ARG A 237 -27.99 -20.40 -9.76
C ARG A 237 -26.68 -19.65 -9.98
N GLY A 238 -26.78 -18.43 -10.49
CA GLY A 238 -25.61 -17.59 -10.75
C GLY A 238 -25.03 -17.05 -9.44
N HIS A 239 -23.79 -17.43 -9.13
CA HIS A 239 -23.04 -16.88 -8.00
C HIS A 239 -22.00 -15.88 -8.50
N LYS A 240 -21.83 -14.78 -7.76
CA LYS A 240 -20.75 -13.81 -8.01
C LYS A 240 -19.44 -14.40 -7.52
N PHE A 241 -18.34 -14.15 -8.22
CA PHE A 241 -17.02 -14.55 -7.73
C PHE A 241 -15.97 -13.47 -8.02
N HIS A 242 -14.89 -13.49 -7.23
CA HIS A 242 -13.67 -12.77 -7.55
C HIS A 242 -12.55 -13.78 -7.83
N LEU A 243 -11.55 -13.35 -8.59
CA LEU A 243 -10.35 -14.12 -8.89
C LEU A 243 -9.24 -13.66 -7.95
N ARG A 244 -8.67 -14.59 -7.18
CA ARG A 244 -7.42 -14.40 -6.43
C ARG A 244 -6.27 -14.89 -7.31
N VAL A 245 -5.43 -13.94 -7.71
CA VAL A 245 -4.25 -14.16 -8.53
C VAL A 245 -3.01 -13.95 -7.67
N TYR A 246 -2.11 -14.93 -7.63
CA TYR A 246 -0.82 -14.76 -6.97
C TYR A 246 0.20 -14.16 -7.94
N CYS A 247 0.94 -13.17 -7.46
CA CYS A 247 1.94 -12.48 -8.25
C CYS A 247 3.20 -12.27 -7.42
N VAL A 248 4.36 -12.50 -8.02
CA VAL A 248 5.66 -12.27 -7.38
C VAL A 248 6.37 -11.13 -8.10
N ALA A 249 6.71 -10.07 -7.36
CA ALA A 249 7.61 -9.05 -7.84
C ALA A 249 9.03 -9.34 -7.35
N SER A 250 10.05 -9.10 -8.17
CA SER A 250 11.44 -9.41 -7.85
C SER A 250 12.41 -8.35 -8.37
N GLY A 251 13.38 -7.99 -7.53
CA GLY A 251 14.47 -7.07 -7.82
C GLY A 251 13.98 -5.67 -8.20
N ALA A 252 14.61 -5.09 -9.23
CA ALA A 252 14.29 -3.77 -9.80
C ALA A 252 13.00 -3.75 -10.65
N ILE A 253 11.97 -4.45 -10.17
CA ILE A 253 10.64 -4.63 -10.75
C ILE A 253 10.61 -5.53 -12.00
N LYS A 254 10.74 -6.83 -11.74
CA LYS A 254 10.22 -7.89 -12.60
C LYS A 254 8.97 -8.46 -11.96
N VAL A 255 7.88 -8.58 -12.71
CA VAL A 255 6.58 -9.03 -12.19
C VAL A 255 6.20 -10.34 -12.85
N TYR A 256 5.92 -11.36 -12.04
CA TYR A 256 5.56 -12.71 -12.47
C TYR A 256 4.18 -13.07 -11.93
N VAL A 257 3.24 -13.42 -12.80
CA VAL A 257 1.90 -13.89 -12.41
C VAL A 257 1.87 -15.40 -12.42
N TYR A 258 1.30 -15.99 -11.37
CA TYR A 258 1.12 -17.43 -11.28
C TYR A 258 -0.11 -17.88 -12.06
N ASP A 259 0.06 -18.91 -12.90
CA ASP A 259 -0.92 -19.33 -13.90
C ASP A 259 -2.18 -19.99 -13.29
N ARG A 260 -2.06 -20.59 -12.10
CA ARG A 260 -3.20 -21.25 -11.42
C ARG A 260 -3.97 -20.23 -10.58
N ILE A 261 -4.97 -19.64 -11.20
CA ILE A 261 -5.84 -18.62 -10.59
C ILE A 261 -6.98 -19.28 -9.82
N LEU A 262 -7.29 -18.74 -8.66
CA LEU A 262 -8.39 -19.20 -7.81
C LEU A 262 -9.63 -18.34 -8.03
N ALA A 263 -10.80 -18.95 -8.15
CA ALA A 263 -12.11 -18.30 -8.18
C ALA A 263 -12.82 -18.53 -6.84
N LEU A 264 -13.21 -17.44 -6.19
CA LEU A 264 -13.83 -17.42 -4.87
C LEU A 264 -15.28 -16.93 -4.98
N PHE A 265 -16.22 -17.83 -4.73
CA PHE A 265 -17.66 -17.64 -4.97
C PHE A 265 -18.42 -17.10 -3.76
N SER A 266 -19.43 -16.27 -4.00
CA SER A 266 -20.42 -15.84 -3.01
C SER A 266 -21.22 -17.04 -2.48
N ALA A 267 -21.54 -17.01 -1.18
CA ALA A 267 -22.36 -18.05 -0.56
C ALA A 267 -23.80 -18.04 -1.10
N VAL A 268 -24.33 -16.83 -1.36
CA VAL A 268 -25.69 -16.58 -1.84
C VAL A 268 -25.67 -16.30 -3.35
N PRO A 269 -26.68 -16.78 -4.12
CA PRO A 269 -26.84 -16.40 -5.51
C PRO A 269 -26.94 -14.89 -5.71
N TYR A 270 -26.37 -14.40 -6.80
CA TYR A 270 -26.36 -12.98 -7.10
C TYR A 270 -27.75 -12.50 -7.54
N GLY A 271 -28.25 -11.47 -6.86
CA GLY A 271 -29.34 -10.62 -7.35
C GLY A 271 -28.79 -9.21 -7.56
N PRO A 272 -29.16 -8.50 -8.64
CA PRO A 272 -28.73 -7.11 -8.80
C PRO A 272 -29.35 -6.25 -7.68
N PRO A 273 -28.62 -5.25 -7.16
CA PRO A 273 -29.11 -4.42 -6.04
C PRO A 273 -30.46 -3.74 -6.33
N SER A 274 -30.70 -3.37 -7.59
CA SER A 274 -31.96 -2.78 -8.06
C SER A 274 -33.17 -3.72 -7.97
N ALA A 275 -32.98 -5.04 -8.12
CA ALA A 275 -34.06 -6.01 -7.99
C ALA A 275 -34.37 -6.35 -6.52
N GLN A 276 -33.37 -6.29 -5.64
CA GLN A 276 -33.57 -6.54 -4.21
C GLN A 276 -34.40 -5.43 -3.54
N ARG A 277 -34.31 -4.18 -4.02
CA ARG A 277 -35.12 -3.05 -3.53
C ARG A 277 -36.63 -3.20 -3.77
N GLN A 278 -37.06 -4.00 -4.75
CA GLN A 278 -38.49 -4.12 -5.09
C GLN A 278 -39.26 -5.14 -4.23
N GLY A 279 -38.57 -5.91 -3.38
CA GLY A 279 -39.13 -7.11 -2.74
C GLY A 279 -39.28 -7.09 -1.21
N ALA A 280 -38.78 -6.08 -0.49
CA ALA A 280 -38.76 -6.08 0.98
C ALA A 280 -39.26 -4.73 1.55
N GLU A 281 -40.15 -4.78 2.54
CA GLU A 281 -40.67 -3.62 3.28
C GLU A 281 -39.65 -3.03 4.29
N ASP A 282 -38.54 -3.74 4.55
CA ASP A 282 -37.43 -3.27 5.40
C ASP A 282 -36.18 -3.00 4.54
N CYS A 283 -35.80 -1.72 4.44
CA CYS A 283 -34.72 -1.18 3.61
C CYS A 283 -33.30 -1.55 4.09
N LYS A 284 -32.88 -2.83 4.08
CA LYS A 284 -31.45 -3.20 4.17
C LYS A 284 -31.10 -4.23 3.10
N LEU A 285 -30.19 -3.86 2.18
CA LEU A 285 -29.67 -4.73 1.12
C LEU A 285 -28.86 -5.88 1.73
N ASP A 286 -29.10 -7.12 1.26
CA ASP A 286 -28.31 -8.28 1.69
C ASP A 286 -26.93 -8.28 1.02
N LEU A 287 -25.92 -7.81 1.76
CA LEU A 287 -24.54 -7.72 1.29
C LEU A 287 -23.90 -9.10 1.04
N ALA A 288 -24.45 -10.20 1.58
CA ALA A 288 -23.86 -11.53 1.45
C ALA A 288 -23.80 -12.04 0.00
N ALA A 289 -24.74 -11.61 -0.85
CA ALA A 289 -24.73 -11.92 -2.29
C ALA A 289 -23.71 -11.09 -3.09
N HIS A 290 -23.27 -9.96 -2.53
CA HIS A 290 -22.39 -8.99 -3.19
C HIS A 290 -20.93 -9.10 -2.74
N LEU A 291 -20.70 -9.63 -1.54
CA LEU A 291 -19.40 -9.81 -0.94
C LEU A 291 -18.89 -11.24 -1.15
N THR A 292 -17.70 -11.34 -1.74
CA THR A 292 -17.05 -12.60 -2.07
C THR A 292 -15.90 -12.95 -1.12
N ASN A 293 -15.76 -12.22 0.00
CA ASN A 293 -14.66 -12.39 0.94
C ASN A 293 -14.78 -13.72 1.70
N THR A 294 -13.75 -14.56 1.63
CA THR A 294 -13.71 -15.90 2.23
C THR A 294 -13.89 -15.88 3.75
N SER A 295 -13.47 -14.80 4.42
CA SER A 295 -13.62 -14.65 5.88
C SER A 295 -15.08 -14.51 6.34
N LEU A 296 -15.96 -14.02 5.46
CA LEU A 296 -17.40 -13.90 5.72
C LEU A 296 -18.19 -15.14 5.27
N GLN A 297 -17.51 -16.16 4.72
CA GLN A 297 -18.13 -17.26 3.97
C GLN A 297 -17.79 -18.65 4.53
N THR A 298 -17.39 -18.70 5.80
CA THR A 298 -17.01 -19.91 6.54
C THR A 298 -18.03 -21.05 6.45
N GLU A 299 -19.29 -20.78 6.11
CA GLU A 299 -20.36 -21.79 6.01
C GLU A 299 -20.30 -22.70 4.77
N ARG A 300 -19.69 -22.28 3.64
CA ARG A 300 -19.59 -23.14 2.43
C ARG A 300 -18.29 -23.96 2.33
N GLY A 301 -17.30 -23.68 3.17
CA GLY A 301 -16.01 -24.39 3.18
C GLY A 301 -15.35 -24.49 1.80
N GLU A 302 -14.82 -25.66 1.45
CA GLU A 302 -14.10 -25.93 0.19
C GLU A 302 -14.96 -25.82 -1.08
N ALA A 303 -16.28 -25.78 -0.96
CA ALA A 303 -17.17 -25.69 -2.12
C ALA A 303 -17.13 -24.30 -2.78
N GLY A 304 -16.72 -23.26 -2.04
CA GLY A 304 -16.64 -21.87 -2.54
C GLY A 304 -15.37 -21.52 -3.30
N VAL A 305 -14.33 -22.37 -3.26
CA VAL A 305 -13.04 -22.10 -3.92
C VAL A 305 -12.81 -23.10 -5.06
N ARG A 306 -12.60 -22.58 -6.26
CA ARG A 306 -12.34 -23.36 -7.50
C ARG A 306 -11.10 -22.86 -8.20
N LEU A 307 -10.50 -23.71 -9.02
CA LEU A 307 -9.53 -23.25 -10.01
C LEU A 307 -10.26 -22.62 -11.18
N LEU A 308 -9.72 -21.54 -11.74
CA LEU A 308 -10.30 -20.92 -12.93
C LEU A 308 -10.39 -21.91 -14.11
N ASP A 309 -9.37 -22.77 -14.26
CA ASP A 309 -9.33 -23.79 -15.30
C ASP A 309 -10.37 -24.92 -15.08
N GLU A 310 -10.88 -25.11 -13.85
CA GLU A 310 -11.97 -26.06 -13.56
C GLU A 310 -13.32 -25.56 -14.11
N LEU A 311 -13.46 -24.26 -14.37
CA LEU A 311 -14.72 -23.64 -14.80
C LEU A 311 -14.94 -23.66 -16.31
N VAL A 312 -14.01 -24.25 -17.07
CA VAL A 312 -14.16 -24.42 -18.52
C VAL A 312 -15.31 -25.38 -18.80
N GLY A 313 -16.26 -24.93 -19.63
CA GLY A 313 -17.47 -25.67 -19.97
C GLY A 313 -18.69 -25.30 -19.14
N CYS A 314 -18.55 -24.56 -18.03
CA CYS A 314 -19.69 -24.10 -17.24
C CYS A 314 -20.59 -23.12 -18.03
N HIS A 315 -21.88 -23.11 -17.70
CA HIS A 315 -22.86 -22.22 -18.32
C HIS A 315 -22.76 -20.80 -17.75
N VAL A 316 -22.73 -19.80 -18.64
CA VAL A 316 -22.72 -18.38 -18.24
C VAL A 316 -24.13 -17.92 -17.94
N LEU A 317 -24.39 -17.61 -16.66
CA LEU A 317 -25.70 -17.22 -16.14
C LEU A 317 -25.89 -15.69 -16.06
N SER A 318 -24.91 -14.92 -16.50
CA SER A 318 -24.93 -13.44 -16.50
C SER A 318 -25.77 -12.81 -17.61
N SER A 319 -26.23 -13.59 -18.60
CA SER A 319 -27.03 -13.02 -19.68
C SER A 319 -28.46 -12.82 -19.17
N PRO A 320 -29.06 -11.63 -19.33
CA PRO A 320 -30.47 -11.45 -18.98
C PRO A 320 -31.28 -12.46 -19.78
N THR A 321 -32.14 -13.21 -19.09
CA THR A 321 -33.21 -14.01 -19.67
C THR A 321 -34.25 -13.08 -20.29
N SER A 322 -33.86 -12.37 -21.36
CA SER A 322 -34.75 -11.60 -22.21
C SER A 322 -34.93 -12.38 -23.49
N ASN A 323 -35.90 -13.30 -23.49
CA ASN A 323 -36.75 -13.63 -24.63
C ASN A 323 -36.17 -13.38 -26.04
N VAL A 324 -35.12 -14.09 -26.43
CA VAL A 324 -34.89 -14.36 -27.85
C VAL A 324 -35.01 -15.85 -28.02
N ASN A 325 -36.24 -16.25 -28.35
CA ASN A 325 -36.49 -17.31 -29.32
C ASN A 325 -35.61 -17.04 -30.56
N GLU A 326 -34.32 -17.35 -30.51
CA GLU A 326 -33.57 -17.64 -31.73
C GLU A 326 -34.06 -19.00 -32.20
N ARG A 327 -35.24 -18.98 -32.82
CA ARG A 327 -35.75 -20.06 -33.66
C ARG A 327 -34.82 -20.16 -34.86
N ARG A 328 -33.67 -20.83 -34.70
CA ARG A 328 -33.06 -21.50 -35.83
C ARG A 328 -33.91 -22.74 -36.08
N SER A 329 -34.72 -22.66 -37.13
CA SER A 329 -35.45 -23.78 -37.69
C SER A 329 -34.46 -24.71 -38.38
N ASP A 330 -33.72 -25.49 -37.60
CA ASP A 330 -33.15 -26.72 -38.12
C ASP A 330 -34.24 -27.79 -38.11
N SER A 331 -34.31 -28.53 -39.22
CA SER A 331 -35.38 -29.44 -39.59
C SER A 331 -35.29 -30.79 -38.88
N ASP A 332 -34.90 -30.79 -37.61
CA ASP A 332 -34.93 -31.97 -36.76
C ASP A 332 -35.31 -31.56 -35.33
N GLY A 333 -36.38 -32.17 -34.80
CA GLY A 333 -37.14 -31.71 -33.64
C GLY A 333 -36.49 -31.89 -32.28
N SER A 334 -35.29 -31.34 -32.07
CA SER A 334 -34.68 -31.18 -30.74
C SER A 334 -34.36 -29.72 -30.47
N SER A 335 -35.19 -29.06 -29.68
CA SER A 335 -35.00 -27.67 -29.24
C SER A 335 -33.82 -27.57 -28.26
N GLN A 336 -32.60 -27.37 -28.75
CA GLN A 336 -31.45 -27.04 -27.89
C GLN A 336 -31.36 -25.53 -27.70
N ILE A 337 -31.62 -25.06 -26.47
CA ILE A 337 -31.27 -23.72 -26.02
C ILE A 337 -29.74 -23.68 -25.97
N THR A 338 -29.07 -23.01 -26.92
CA THR A 338 -27.62 -22.83 -26.86
C THR A 338 -27.28 -21.74 -25.84
N GLN A 339 -27.31 -22.09 -24.55
CA GLN A 339 -26.73 -21.26 -23.49
C GLN A 339 -25.22 -21.15 -23.71
N SER A 340 -24.67 -19.94 -23.57
CA SER A 340 -23.26 -19.68 -23.81
C SER A 340 -22.41 -20.27 -22.69
N THR A 341 -21.46 -21.14 -23.00
CA THR A 341 -20.49 -21.70 -22.03
C THR A 341 -19.18 -20.92 -22.01
N ILE A 342 -18.36 -21.15 -20.98
CA ILE A 342 -16.97 -20.65 -20.91
C ILE A 342 -16.06 -21.55 -21.74
N ARG A 343 -15.29 -20.96 -22.66
CA ARG A 343 -14.32 -21.69 -23.49
C ARG A 343 -12.90 -21.55 -22.93
N SER A 344 -12.02 -22.46 -23.33
CA SER A 344 -10.59 -22.36 -22.98
C SER A 344 -9.96 -21.05 -23.51
N ASP A 345 -10.38 -20.59 -24.69
CA ASP A 345 -9.90 -19.32 -25.27
C ASP A 345 -10.31 -18.11 -24.42
N ASP A 346 -11.49 -18.17 -23.79
CA ASP A 346 -11.98 -17.12 -22.91
C ASP A 346 -11.10 -17.03 -21.65
N ILE A 347 -10.70 -18.17 -21.07
CA ILE A 347 -9.80 -18.22 -19.91
C ILE A 347 -8.41 -17.70 -20.27
N SER A 348 -7.86 -18.09 -21.43
CA SER A 348 -6.58 -17.57 -21.92
C SER A 348 -6.62 -16.05 -22.11
N ALA A 349 -7.73 -15.52 -22.63
CA ALA A 349 -7.94 -14.08 -22.76
C ALA A 349 -8.01 -13.37 -21.41
N ILE A 350 -8.69 -13.96 -20.41
CA ILE A 350 -8.73 -13.44 -19.03
C ILE A 350 -7.31 -13.43 -18.42
N LYS A 351 -6.55 -14.51 -18.57
CA LYS A 351 -5.16 -14.61 -18.09
C LYS A 351 -4.25 -13.54 -18.72
N SER A 352 -4.40 -13.30 -20.03
CA SER A 352 -3.68 -12.23 -20.73
C SER A 352 -4.06 -10.84 -20.20
N GLN A 353 -5.36 -10.55 -20.07
CA GLN A 353 -5.83 -9.28 -19.52
C GLN A 353 -5.32 -9.02 -18.10
N ILE A 354 -5.28 -10.04 -17.25
CA ILE A 354 -4.70 -9.95 -15.90
C ILE A 354 -3.23 -9.53 -15.96
N CYS A 355 -2.44 -10.15 -16.85
CA CYS A 355 -1.03 -9.80 -17.03
C CYS A 355 -0.86 -8.34 -17.46
N ASP A 356 -1.67 -7.88 -18.42
CA ASP A 356 -1.61 -6.53 -18.96
C ASP A 356 -2.04 -5.47 -17.92
N VAL A 357 -3.14 -5.71 -17.21
CA VAL A 357 -3.62 -4.82 -16.13
C VAL A 357 -2.60 -4.73 -15.01
N LEU A 358 -1.98 -5.85 -14.61
CA LEU A 358 -0.94 -5.84 -13.59
C LEU A 358 0.31 -5.10 -14.04
N ALA A 359 0.78 -5.35 -15.26
CA ALA A 359 1.94 -4.66 -15.80
C ALA A 359 1.76 -3.13 -15.79
N GLU A 360 0.58 -2.64 -16.20
CA GLU A 360 0.26 -1.21 -16.17
C GLU A 360 0.08 -0.69 -14.74
N THR A 361 -0.53 -1.48 -13.84
CA THR A 361 -0.69 -1.10 -12.43
C THR A 361 0.66 -0.90 -11.74
N PHE A 362 1.62 -1.81 -11.97
CA PHE A 362 2.97 -1.68 -11.43
C PHE A 362 3.72 -0.50 -12.06
N LYS A 363 3.55 -0.22 -13.37
CA LYS A 363 4.09 1.00 -14.00
C LYS A 363 3.52 2.27 -13.36
N ALA A 364 2.21 2.32 -13.14
CA ALA A 364 1.53 3.43 -12.49
C ALA A 364 2.08 3.69 -11.08
N ALA A 365 2.32 2.62 -10.31
CA ALA A 365 2.96 2.74 -9.00
C ALA A 365 4.38 3.30 -9.12
N ILE A 366 5.21 2.80 -10.04
CA ILE A 366 6.60 3.25 -10.23
C ILE A 366 6.70 4.76 -10.56
N GLU A 367 5.77 5.29 -11.35
CA GLU A 367 5.77 6.71 -11.74
C GLU A 367 5.33 7.65 -10.61
N MET A 368 4.67 7.14 -9.57
CA MET A 368 4.22 7.90 -8.41
C MET A 368 5.32 8.00 -7.35
N SER A 369 6.28 8.90 -7.60
CA SER A 369 7.52 9.00 -6.83
C SER A 369 7.41 9.38 -5.35
N VAL A 370 6.23 9.77 -4.84
CA VAL A 370 6.03 10.21 -3.45
C VAL A 370 5.42 9.12 -2.54
N HIS A 371 4.67 8.17 -3.09
CA HIS A 371 3.99 7.10 -2.31
C HIS A 371 4.38 5.68 -2.72
N PHE A 372 5.04 5.56 -3.89
CA PHE A 372 5.90 4.46 -4.25
C PHE A 372 7.26 5.10 -4.53
N GLN A 373 8.06 5.28 -3.49
CA GLN A 373 9.29 6.06 -3.57
C GLN A 373 10.39 5.25 -4.28
N LEU A 374 10.26 5.10 -5.59
CA LEU A 374 11.33 4.66 -6.49
C LEU A 374 12.29 5.81 -6.84
N GLN A 375 12.08 6.99 -6.27
CA GLN A 375 12.96 8.15 -6.47
C GLN A 375 14.02 8.34 -5.38
N SER A 376 13.89 7.69 -4.22
CA SER A 376 14.98 7.54 -3.22
C SER A 376 15.56 6.13 -3.15
N LEU A 377 15.07 5.22 -3.99
CA LEU A 377 15.63 3.91 -4.22
C LEU A 377 16.14 3.92 -5.68
N GLN A 378 17.43 4.13 -5.94
CA GLN A 378 18.32 2.97 -6.09
C GLN A 378 17.52 1.69 -5.85
N ALA A 379 16.87 1.19 -6.90
CA ALA A 379 16.13 -0.06 -6.85
C ALA A 379 17.06 -1.07 -6.19
N VAL A 380 16.83 -1.38 -4.92
CA VAL A 380 17.70 -2.31 -4.23
C VAL A 380 17.34 -3.64 -4.87
N PRO A 381 18.23 -4.24 -5.67
CA PRO A 381 17.90 -5.41 -6.49
C PRO A 381 17.73 -6.68 -5.65
N ASN A 382 17.47 -6.50 -4.35
CA ASN A 382 17.62 -7.45 -3.28
C ASN A 382 16.34 -7.59 -2.45
N ALA A 383 15.19 -7.31 -3.04
CA ALA A 383 13.90 -7.66 -2.49
C ALA A 383 13.07 -8.43 -3.53
N PHE A 384 12.25 -9.35 -3.07
CA PHE A 384 11.15 -9.94 -3.82
C PHE A 384 9.93 -9.96 -2.91
N GLU A 385 8.72 -9.98 -3.46
CA GLU A 385 7.51 -9.96 -2.65
C GLU A 385 6.38 -10.71 -3.34
N LEU A 386 5.62 -11.46 -2.54
CA LEU A 386 4.42 -12.16 -2.97
C LEU A 386 3.17 -11.30 -2.67
N PHE A 387 2.40 -11.03 -3.72
CA PHE A 387 1.12 -10.33 -3.67
C PHE A 387 -0.02 -11.30 -3.99
N GLY A 388 -1.16 -11.12 -3.32
CA GLY A 388 -2.44 -11.68 -3.74
C GLY A 388 -3.31 -10.57 -4.30
N ILE A 389 -3.61 -10.63 -5.59
CA ILE A 389 -4.41 -9.62 -6.27
C ILE A 389 -5.82 -10.14 -6.49
N ASP A 390 -6.81 -9.30 -6.19
CA ASP A 390 -8.21 -9.61 -6.41
C ASP A 390 -8.75 -8.91 -7.64
N PHE A 391 -9.32 -9.70 -8.54
CA PHE A 391 -9.99 -9.24 -9.75
C PHE A 391 -11.46 -9.64 -9.76
N VAL A 392 -12.29 -8.88 -10.46
CA VAL A 392 -13.65 -9.28 -10.81
C VAL A 392 -13.80 -9.25 -12.33
N VAL A 393 -14.44 -10.29 -12.85
CA VAL A 393 -14.74 -10.40 -14.28
C VAL A 393 -16.16 -9.88 -14.52
N THR A 394 -16.31 -8.92 -15.42
CA THR A 394 -17.62 -8.46 -15.90
C THR A 394 -17.94 -9.11 -17.24
N HIS A 395 -19.23 -9.34 -17.47
CA HIS A 395 -19.73 -9.91 -18.72
C HIS A 395 -20.41 -8.83 -19.54
N ASN A 396 -19.91 -8.60 -20.75
CA ASN A 396 -20.58 -7.74 -21.73
C ASN A 396 -21.33 -8.63 -22.74
N PRO A 397 -22.68 -8.68 -22.68
CA PRO A 397 -23.47 -9.54 -23.56
C PRO A 397 -23.59 -8.99 -25.00
N SER A 398 -23.04 -7.81 -25.29
CA SER A 398 -23.17 -7.18 -26.60
C SER A 398 -22.40 -7.94 -27.68
N LEU A 399 -23.09 -8.38 -28.73
CA LEU A 399 -22.53 -9.12 -29.87
C LEU A 399 -21.42 -8.37 -30.63
N ASN A 400 -21.33 -7.05 -30.47
CA ASN A 400 -20.34 -6.17 -31.11
C ASN A 400 -19.15 -5.82 -30.19
N ALA A 401 -19.10 -6.36 -28.97
CA ALA A 401 -17.99 -6.09 -28.06
C ALA A 401 -16.71 -6.79 -28.56
N SER A 402 -15.58 -6.08 -28.54
CA SER A 402 -14.27 -6.63 -28.89
C SER A 402 -13.81 -7.74 -27.94
N GLN A 403 -14.32 -7.75 -26.70
CA GLN A 403 -14.07 -8.78 -25.69
C GLN A 403 -15.36 -9.09 -24.91
N ARG A 404 -15.69 -10.37 -24.78
CA ARG A 404 -16.89 -10.88 -24.08
C ARG A 404 -16.79 -10.73 -22.55
N PHE A 405 -15.57 -10.88 -22.03
CA PHE A 405 -15.24 -10.79 -20.61
C PHE A 405 -14.17 -9.73 -20.40
N GLN A 406 -14.39 -8.89 -19.38
CA GLN A 406 -13.48 -7.82 -19.01
C GLN A 406 -13.03 -8.01 -17.57
N VAL A 407 -11.73 -7.94 -17.35
CA VAL A 407 -11.11 -8.08 -16.03
C VAL A 407 -10.97 -6.72 -15.36
N ASN A 408 -11.38 -6.61 -14.11
CA ASN A 408 -11.31 -5.39 -13.32
C ASN A 408 -10.56 -5.64 -12.01
N LEU A 409 -9.49 -4.89 -11.75
CA LEU A 409 -8.71 -4.94 -10.52
C LEU A 409 -9.49 -4.32 -9.36
N LEU A 410 -9.59 -5.04 -8.25
CA LEU A 410 -10.23 -4.52 -7.03
C LEU A 410 -9.22 -4.06 -5.98
N GLU A 411 -8.22 -4.88 -5.71
CA GLU A 411 -7.24 -4.64 -4.65
C GLU A 411 -5.98 -5.49 -4.83
N VAL A 412 -4.87 -5.00 -4.28
CA VAL A 412 -3.60 -5.71 -4.19
C VAL A 412 -3.32 -5.93 -2.71
N ASN A 413 -3.20 -7.19 -2.30
CA ASN A 413 -2.92 -7.55 -0.91
C ASN A 413 -1.48 -8.03 -0.79
N SER A 414 -0.69 -7.38 0.06
CA SER A 414 0.58 -7.95 0.54
C SER A 414 0.33 -9.05 1.56
N GLU A 415 1.23 -10.04 1.61
CA GLU A 415 1.12 -11.18 2.55
C GLU A 415 -0.28 -11.80 2.53
N PRO A 416 -0.72 -12.29 1.35
CA PRO A 416 -2.08 -12.77 1.21
C PRO A 416 -2.36 -13.92 2.18
N ALA A 417 -3.55 -13.93 2.78
CA ALA A 417 -4.00 -14.99 3.67
C ALA A 417 -4.23 -16.31 2.90
N ILE A 418 -3.15 -17.05 2.65
CA ILE A 418 -3.16 -18.29 1.87
C ILE A 418 -3.88 -19.45 2.56
N GLU A 419 -4.06 -19.39 3.88
CA GLU A 419 -4.76 -20.40 4.69
C GLU A 419 -6.23 -20.58 4.29
N LEU A 420 -6.82 -19.57 3.65
CA LEU A 420 -8.21 -19.56 3.21
C LEU A 420 -8.47 -20.36 1.91
N THR A 421 -7.43 -20.91 1.27
CA THR A 421 -7.56 -21.68 0.02
C THR A 421 -8.07 -23.11 0.21
N GLY A 422 -8.08 -23.60 1.46
CA GLY A 422 -8.53 -24.95 1.81
C GLY A 422 -7.49 -26.05 1.52
N PRO A 423 -7.62 -27.22 2.18
CA PRO A 423 -6.61 -28.29 2.10
C PRO A 423 -6.50 -28.92 0.71
N ARG A 424 -7.61 -28.97 -0.06
CA ARG A 424 -7.63 -29.52 -1.43
C ARG A 424 -6.63 -28.82 -2.37
N LEU A 425 -6.45 -27.52 -2.17
CA LEU A 425 -5.66 -26.66 -3.07
C LEU A 425 -4.30 -26.30 -2.46
N THR A 426 -3.91 -26.89 -1.33
CA THR A 426 -2.62 -26.63 -0.69
C THR A 426 -1.42 -26.97 -1.60
N TRP A 427 -1.54 -28.00 -2.44
CA TRP A 427 -0.48 -28.36 -3.41
C TRP A 427 -0.15 -27.23 -4.40
N ILE A 428 -1.11 -26.34 -4.69
CA ILE A 428 -0.89 -25.16 -5.53
C ILE A 428 0.02 -24.16 -4.82
N LEU A 429 -0.19 -23.98 -3.51
CA LEU A 429 0.67 -23.13 -2.71
C LEU A 429 2.07 -23.72 -2.61
N GLU A 430 2.21 -25.03 -2.43
CA GLU A 430 3.52 -25.69 -2.45
C GLU A 430 4.27 -25.44 -3.77
N ASP A 431 3.58 -25.56 -4.90
CA ASP A 431 4.13 -25.27 -6.23
C ASP A 431 4.52 -23.79 -6.38
N LEU A 432 3.66 -22.86 -5.95
CA LEU A 432 3.91 -21.42 -5.97
C LEU A 432 5.16 -21.03 -5.16
N PHE A 433 5.31 -21.53 -3.94
CA PHE A 433 6.47 -21.19 -3.10
C PHE A 433 7.76 -21.80 -3.65
N LYS A 434 7.72 -23.02 -4.20
CA LYS A 434 8.86 -23.64 -4.90
C LYS A 434 9.25 -22.85 -6.15
N ALA A 435 8.28 -22.45 -6.98
CA ALA A 435 8.51 -21.62 -8.15
C ALA A 435 9.08 -20.24 -7.77
N THR A 436 8.60 -19.65 -6.68
CA THR A 436 9.12 -18.38 -6.13
C THR A 436 10.59 -18.52 -5.70
N ALA A 437 10.92 -19.59 -4.98
CA ALA A 437 12.29 -19.86 -4.55
C ALA A 437 13.24 -20.03 -5.76
N LYS A 438 12.82 -20.78 -6.78
CA LYS A 438 13.60 -21.02 -8.00
C LYS A 438 13.77 -19.77 -8.88
N THR A 439 12.73 -18.95 -9.02
CA THR A 439 12.74 -17.78 -9.91
C THR A 439 13.33 -16.54 -9.25
N CYS A 440 13.14 -16.35 -7.95
CA CYS A 440 13.50 -15.11 -7.25
C CYS A 440 14.69 -15.26 -6.31
N VAL A 441 14.78 -16.38 -5.58
CA VAL A 441 15.82 -16.58 -4.55
C VAL A 441 17.09 -17.16 -5.16
N GLU A 442 16.96 -18.24 -5.92
CA GLU A 442 18.11 -18.93 -6.53
C GLU A 442 19.00 -18.00 -7.38
N PRO A 443 18.46 -17.17 -8.28
CA PRO A 443 19.29 -16.33 -9.16
C PRO A 443 20.09 -15.26 -8.44
N PHE A 444 19.65 -14.85 -7.25
CA PHE A 444 20.33 -13.83 -6.46
C PHE A 444 21.64 -14.34 -5.83
N PHE A 445 21.65 -15.62 -5.41
CA PHE A 445 22.80 -16.27 -4.76
C PHE A 445 23.69 -17.06 -5.71
N LEU A 446 23.35 -17.15 -7.00
CA LEU A 446 24.22 -17.68 -8.04
C LEU A 446 25.42 -16.76 -8.33
N ALA A 447 26.52 -17.37 -8.80
CA ALA A 447 27.67 -16.64 -9.33
C ALA A 447 27.28 -15.91 -10.63
N GLU A 448 27.94 -14.77 -10.92
CA GLU A 448 27.57 -13.92 -12.07
C GLU A 448 27.68 -14.64 -13.43
N ASP A 449 28.57 -15.63 -13.55
CA ASP A 449 28.80 -16.41 -14.78
C ASP A 449 27.89 -17.67 -14.89
N SER A 450 26.87 -17.81 -14.05
CA SER A 450 26.01 -19.01 -14.06
C SER A 450 25.10 -19.05 -15.30
N PRO A 451 25.01 -20.20 -16.02
CA PRO A 451 24.13 -20.34 -17.18
C PRO A 451 22.66 -20.10 -16.84
N THR A 452 22.22 -20.47 -15.64
CA THR A 452 20.85 -20.29 -15.14
C THR A 452 20.48 -18.80 -15.07
N LYS A 453 21.42 -17.93 -14.67
CA LYS A 453 21.19 -16.48 -14.63
C LYS A 453 20.96 -15.92 -16.05
N GLY A 454 21.75 -16.40 -17.03
CA GLY A 454 21.57 -16.06 -18.44
C GLY A 454 20.27 -16.59 -19.05
N GLU A 455 19.72 -17.70 -18.56
CA GLU A 455 18.41 -18.21 -18.99
C GLU A 455 17.25 -17.35 -18.48
N LEU A 456 17.33 -16.85 -17.24
CA LEU A 456 16.37 -15.92 -16.65
C LEU A 456 16.40 -14.53 -17.32
N GLU A 457 17.57 -14.06 -17.73
CA GLU A 457 17.72 -12.82 -18.51
C GLU A 457 17.12 -12.95 -19.92
N ARG A 458 17.12 -14.16 -20.51
CA ARG A 458 16.48 -14.43 -21.81
C ARG A 458 14.96 -14.58 -21.72
N TRP A 459 14.39 -14.62 -20.53
CA TRP A 459 12.95 -14.81 -20.34
C TRP A 459 12.19 -13.57 -20.84
N GLN A 460 11.39 -13.72 -21.89
CA GLN A 460 10.62 -12.63 -22.49
C GLN A 460 9.31 -12.37 -21.74
N VAL A 461 8.81 -11.14 -21.83
CA VAL A 461 7.48 -10.77 -21.33
C VAL A 461 6.41 -11.56 -22.10
N GLY A 462 5.48 -12.17 -21.39
CA GLY A 462 4.42 -13.05 -21.92
C GLY A 462 4.78 -14.54 -21.96
N GLU A 463 6.05 -14.91 -21.72
CA GLU A 463 6.46 -16.31 -21.67
C GLU A 463 6.18 -16.90 -20.26
N THR A 464 5.71 -18.15 -20.22
CA THR A 464 5.43 -18.89 -18.98
C THR A 464 6.53 -19.92 -18.73
N ARG A 465 7.10 -19.92 -17.52
CA ARG A 465 8.05 -20.94 -17.04
C ARG A 465 7.72 -21.29 -15.60
N ASP A 466 7.76 -22.59 -15.26
CA ASP A 466 7.45 -23.09 -13.91
C ASP A 466 6.11 -22.53 -13.37
N ASN A 467 5.08 -22.47 -14.22
CA ASN A 467 3.74 -21.90 -13.92
C ASN A 467 3.73 -20.41 -13.53
N LEU A 468 4.84 -19.70 -13.71
CA LEU A 468 4.92 -18.25 -13.60
C LEU A 468 4.99 -17.66 -15.00
N THR A 469 4.19 -16.64 -15.29
CA THR A 469 4.20 -15.87 -16.54
C THR A 469 4.80 -14.51 -16.25
N LYS A 470 5.82 -14.13 -17.02
CA LYS A 470 6.48 -12.82 -16.83
C LYS A 470 5.63 -11.72 -17.45
N CYS A 471 5.09 -10.81 -16.64
CA CYS A 471 4.19 -9.75 -17.09
C CYS A 471 4.89 -8.42 -17.32
N LEU A 472 5.92 -8.14 -16.53
CA LEU A 472 6.67 -6.89 -16.59
C LEU A 472 8.16 -7.16 -16.41
N ASP A 473 8.97 -6.52 -17.24
CA ASP A 473 10.41 -6.42 -17.07
C ASP A 473 10.79 -4.96 -17.24
N LEU A 474 11.07 -4.28 -16.14
CA LEU A 474 11.61 -2.92 -16.17
C LEU A 474 13.03 -2.94 -15.63
N GLU A 475 13.97 -2.49 -16.44
CA GLU A 475 15.29 -2.12 -15.94
C GLU A 475 15.26 -0.64 -15.57
N ILE A 476 15.03 -0.35 -14.29
CA ILE A 476 15.13 1.01 -13.79
C ILE A 476 16.62 1.36 -13.65
N ARG A 477 17.24 1.71 -14.77
CA ARG A 477 18.58 2.30 -14.79
C ARG A 477 18.44 3.72 -14.25
N GLY A 478 19.00 3.98 -13.08
CA GLY A 478 19.27 5.34 -12.64
C GLY A 478 19.96 6.09 -13.78
N LEU A 479 19.60 7.35 -14.02
CA LEU A 479 20.20 8.23 -15.03
C LEU A 479 21.73 8.07 -15.06
N CYS A 480 22.22 7.23 -15.97
CA CYS A 480 23.58 7.31 -16.46
C CYS A 480 23.51 8.17 -17.72
N ILE A 481 23.35 9.48 -17.53
CA ILE A 481 23.67 10.43 -18.59
C ILE A 481 25.18 10.26 -18.84
N LEU A 482 25.52 10.03 -20.11
CA LEU A 482 26.84 9.70 -20.69
C LEU A 482 27.15 8.20 -20.78
N THR A 483 26.55 7.52 -21.76
CA THR A 483 27.31 6.76 -22.79
C THR A 483 26.38 6.26 -23.90
N THR A 484 25.75 7.20 -24.62
CA THR A 484 25.17 6.88 -25.93
C THR A 484 25.42 8.03 -26.89
N LEU A 485 26.69 8.24 -27.21
CA LEU A 485 27.10 8.91 -28.44
C LEU A 485 28.43 8.31 -28.88
N LEU A 486 28.50 7.97 -30.18
CA LEU A 486 29.67 7.56 -30.97
C LEU A 486 29.93 6.06 -31.12
N ALA A 487 29.05 5.41 -31.87
CA ALA A 487 29.50 4.45 -32.88
C ALA A 487 29.78 5.21 -34.20
N TRP A 488 31.00 5.75 -34.36
CA TRP A 488 31.61 5.93 -35.68
C TRP A 488 33.14 5.92 -35.59
N PRO A 489 33.86 5.30 -36.55
CA PRO A 489 35.28 5.09 -36.46
C PRO A 489 36.03 6.29 -37.06
N THR A 490 37.09 6.77 -36.39
CA THR A 490 38.44 6.94 -36.96
C THR A 490 39.34 7.83 -36.08
N ARG A 491 40.54 7.31 -35.81
CA ARG A 491 41.85 7.97 -35.66
C ARG A 491 41.84 9.42 -35.16
N HIS A 492 42.25 9.63 -33.91
CA HIS A 492 43.45 10.39 -33.56
C HIS A 492 43.75 10.23 -32.06
N SER A 493 45.01 9.96 -31.75
CA SER A 493 45.58 9.80 -30.41
C SER A 493 45.58 11.13 -29.66
N PHE A 494 45.01 11.15 -28.45
CA PHE A 494 45.21 12.20 -27.44
C PHE A 494 45.22 11.59 -26.03
N ASP A 495 46.17 12.06 -25.23
CA ASP A 495 46.57 11.59 -23.89
C ASP A 495 45.46 11.65 -22.82
N ILE A 496 45.48 10.68 -21.90
CA ILE A 496 44.43 10.38 -20.90
C ILE A 496 44.66 11.00 -19.49
N ASP A 497 45.73 11.76 -19.24
CA ASP A 497 46.13 12.10 -17.85
C ASP A 497 45.77 13.52 -17.34
N SER A 498 44.73 14.19 -17.86
CA SER A 498 44.39 15.57 -17.43
C SER A 498 42.95 15.79 -16.92
N TRP A 499 42.15 14.73 -16.75
CA TRP A 499 40.73 14.85 -16.34
C TRP A 499 40.39 14.20 -14.99
N CYS A 500 41.38 13.92 -14.14
CA CYS A 500 41.21 13.58 -12.73
C CYS A 500 41.42 14.80 -11.82
N SER A 501 40.61 15.85 -11.94
CA SER A 501 40.48 16.88 -10.89
C SER A 501 39.30 17.83 -11.13
N ALA A 502 38.07 17.31 -11.18
CA ALA A 502 36.87 18.15 -11.07
C ALA A 502 35.62 17.32 -10.70
N THR A 503 35.70 16.50 -9.65
CA THR A 503 34.48 15.94 -9.04
C THR A 503 34.01 16.92 -7.97
N TYR A 504 33.01 17.70 -8.34
CA TYR A 504 32.26 18.56 -7.45
C TYR A 504 31.58 17.68 -6.38
N ARG A 505 32.15 17.66 -5.16
CA ARG A 505 31.47 17.14 -3.97
C ARG A 505 30.28 18.05 -3.68
N MET A 506 29.08 17.69 -4.16
CA MET A 506 27.85 18.18 -3.51
C MET A 506 27.61 17.32 -2.28
N SER A 507 28.08 17.78 -1.13
CA SER A 507 27.61 17.32 0.16
C SER A 507 26.16 17.78 0.33
N ALA A 508 25.20 16.88 0.10
CA ALA A 508 23.85 17.07 0.60
C ALA A 508 23.88 16.85 2.12
N ASN A 509 23.88 17.93 2.89
CA ASN A 509 23.63 17.87 4.33
C ASN A 509 22.13 17.61 4.55
N THR A 510 21.74 16.37 4.77
CA THR A 510 20.44 16.04 5.37
C THR A 510 20.56 16.18 6.89
N SER A 511 20.36 17.39 7.40
CA SER A 511 20.39 17.69 8.84
C SER A 511 19.03 17.41 9.49
N ASN A 512 19.02 16.83 10.70
CA ASN A 512 17.83 16.67 11.56
C ASN A 512 17.26 18.00 12.11
N ILE A 513 17.67 19.11 11.49
CA ILE A 513 17.29 20.46 11.85
C ILE A 513 16.02 20.79 11.07
N VAL A 514 14.95 20.96 11.82
CA VAL A 514 13.59 21.27 11.36
C VAL A 514 13.49 22.76 10.98
N PHE A 515 14.24 23.61 11.68
CA PHE A 515 14.30 25.05 11.45
C PHE A 515 15.64 25.63 11.94
N ASP A 516 16.26 26.53 11.20
CA ASP A 516 17.45 27.29 11.65
C ASP A 516 17.38 28.76 11.26
N ASP A 517 17.74 29.64 12.18
CA ASP A 517 17.84 31.06 11.91
C ASP A 517 18.70 31.82 12.93
N ILE A 518 19.04 33.06 12.60
CA ILE A 518 19.78 34.00 13.46
C ILE A 518 18.83 35.11 13.91
N PHE A 519 18.61 35.18 15.22
CA PHE A 519 17.74 36.16 15.84
C PHE A 519 18.55 37.27 16.52
N THR A 520 18.11 38.52 16.39
CA THR A 520 18.66 39.65 17.15
C THR A 520 17.73 39.98 18.32
N ILE A 521 18.27 40.05 19.54
CA ILE A 521 17.49 40.32 20.76
C ILE A 521 17.11 41.80 20.79
N ASN A 522 15.81 42.08 20.74
CA ASN A 522 15.27 43.43 20.82
C ASN A 522 15.13 43.89 22.27
N ALA A 523 14.65 43.02 23.15
CA ALA A 523 14.51 43.31 24.57
C ALA A 523 14.48 42.02 25.40
N ILE A 524 14.83 42.14 26.67
CA ILE A 524 14.72 41.09 27.67
C ILE A 524 13.80 41.62 28.78
N ASP A 525 12.82 40.84 29.20
CA ASP A 525 11.89 41.14 30.31
C ASP A 525 11.11 42.47 30.17
N LYS A 526 10.45 42.70 29.02
CA LYS A 526 9.60 43.89 28.79
C LYS A 526 8.51 44.10 29.86
N GLU A 527 8.04 43.02 30.49
CA GLU A 527 7.00 43.03 31.54
C GLU A 527 7.56 43.03 32.98
N GLY A 528 8.88 43.17 33.14
CA GLY A 528 9.56 43.04 34.42
C GLY A 528 9.93 41.59 34.76
N LYS A 529 11.04 41.41 35.49
CA LYS A 529 11.57 40.10 35.86
C LYS A 529 10.67 39.45 36.92
N LYS A 530 9.95 38.39 36.54
CA LYS A 530 9.04 37.65 37.42
C LYS A 530 9.73 36.54 38.22
N PHE A 531 10.86 36.02 37.73
CA PHE A 531 11.60 34.91 38.34
C PHE A 531 13.10 35.21 38.35
N ASP A 532 13.80 34.84 39.42
CA ASP A 532 15.22 35.18 39.59
C ASP A 532 16.15 34.48 38.58
N ARG A 533 15.79 33.27 38.14
CA ARG A 533 16.61 32.41 37.28
C ARG A 533 16.12 32.26 35.84
N VAL A 534 14.96 32.82 35.52
CA VAL A 534 14.34 32.71 34.19
C VAL A 534 14.02 34.10 33.69
N SER A 535 14.47 34.39 32.48
CA SER A 535 14.16 35.64 31.77
C SER A 535 13.47 35.31 30.45
N ARG A 536 12.61 36.22 30.00
CA ARG A 536 11.90 36.15 28.73
C ARG A 536 12.57 37.07 27.72
N LEU A 537 13.14 36.50 26.65
CA LEU A 537 13.68 37.28 25.55
C LEU A 537 12.61 37.53 24.48
N TYR A 538 12.73 38.67 23.82
CA TYR A 538 12.01 39.02 22.60
C TYR A 538 13.05 39.30 21.52
N ALA A 539 13.05 38.50 20.46
CA ALA A 539 14.01 38.60 19.38
C ALA A 539 13.32 38.56 18.02
N HIS A 540 13.96 39.17 17.04
CA HIS A 540 13.44 39.27 15.68
C HIS A 540 14.50 38.78 14.70
N SER A 541 14.07 37.98 13.72
CA SER A 541 14.93 37.44 12.67
C SER A 541 15.17 38.48 11.58
N LYS A 542 16.38 38.50 11.02
CA LYS A 542 16.70 39.34 9.85
C LYS A 542 16.48 38.65 8.52
N ASN A 543 16.40 37.32 8.48
CA ASN A 543 16.38 36.54 7.25
C ASN A 543 14.94 36.21 6.82
N TYR A 544 14.11 35.79 7.77
CA TYR A 544 12.77 35.27 7.50
C TYR A 544 11.64 36.14 8.08
N ASP A 545 11.97 37.33 8.61
CA ASP A 545 11.01 38.29 9.19
C ASP A 545 10.10 37.62 10.25
N MET A 546 10.74 36.90 11.18
CA MET A 546 10.06 36.14 12.23
C MET A 546 10.24 36.77 13.61
N ASP A 547 9.21 36.67 14.43
CA ASP A 547 9.20 37.10 15.82
C ASP A 547 9.30 35.90 16.77
N LEU A 548 10.26 35.96 17.68
CA LEU A 548 10.52 34.93 18.68
C LEU A 548 10.36 35.49 20.09
N THR A 549 9.56 34.80 20.91
CA THR A 549 9.52 34.99 22.36
C THR A 549 9.93 33.68 23.02
N LEU A 550 10.97 33.71 23.86
CA LEU A 550 11.54 32.50 24.48
C LEU A 550 11.86 32.74 25.97
N ASP A 551 11.41 31.83 26.82
CA ASP A 551 11.86 31.74 28.21
C ASP A 551 13.14 30.92 28.28
N TYR A 552 14.18 31.45 28.92
CA TYR A 552 15.48 30.80 29.04
C TYR A 552 16.07 30.99 30.44
N ASN A 553 16.98 30.08 30.82
CA ASN A 553 17.69 30.18 32.09
C ASN A 553 18.89 31.14 31.97
N VAL A 554 18.80 32.29 32.65
CA VAL A 554 19.81 33.36 32.58
C VAL A 554 21.12 33.01 33.29
N GLU A 555 21.10 32.08 34.26
CA GLU A 555 22.33 31.64 34.95
C GLU A 555 23.18 30.73 34.05
N LEU A 556 22.53 29.92 33.21
CA LEU A 556 23.22 28.97 32.31
C LEU A 556 23.63 29.63 30.98
N PHE A 557 22.80 30.51 30.45
CA PHE A 557 23.01 31.14 29.14
C PHE A 557 22.79 32.65 29.20
N PRO A 558 23.78 33.44 29.66
CA PRO A 558 23.63 34.88 29.80
C PRO A 558 23.65 35.58 28.43
N LEU A 559 22.55 36.28 28.13
CA LEU A 559 22.36 37.05 26.90
C LEU A 559 22.14 38.54 27.23
N GLN A 560 22.56 39.42 26.32
CA GLN A 560 22.36 40.87 26.44
C GLN A 560 21.44 41.40 25.33
N ALA A 561 20.66 42.45 25.63
CA ALA A 561 19.87 43.13 24.61
C ALA A 561 20.77 43.70 23.50
N GLY A 562 20.39 43.49 22.24
CA GLY A 562 21.18 43.85 21.05
C GLY A 562 22.15 42.77 20.56
N GLN A 563 22.36 41.68 21.31
CA GLN A 563 23.14 40.54 20.84
C GLN A 563 22.33 39.71 19.83
N SER A 564 23.01 39.12 18.85
CA SER A 564 22.42 38.11 17.96
C SER A 564 22.84 36.71 18.40
N PHE A 565 21.97 35.73 18.25
CA PHE A 565 22.24 34.33 18.54
C PHE A 565 21.63 33.46 17.43
N ALA A 566 22.20 32.30 17.17
CA ALA A 566 21.63 31.33 16.25
C ALA A 566 20.74 30.34 17.02
N LEU A 567 19.54 30.13 16.51
CA LEU A 567 18.57 29.16 17.01
C LEU A 567 18.36 28.09 15.96
N ALA A 568 18.42 26.83 16.36
CA ALA A 568 17.99 25.71 15.56
C ALA A 568 16.96 24.88 16.34
N LEU A 569 15.88 24.47 15.67
CA LEU A 569 14.95 23.46 16.15
C LEU A 569 15.28 22.14 15.48
N ALA A 570 15.37 21.07 16.24
CA ALA A 570 15.68 19.73 15.74
C ALA A 570 14.69 18.70 16.29
N SER A 571 14.38 17.69 15.47
CA SER A 571 13.54 16.56 15.88
C SER A 571 14.33 15.48 16.63
N SER A 572 15.67 15.47 16.50
CA SER A 572 16.58 14.55 17.18
C SER A 572 17.96 15.17 17.40
N LEU A 573 18.63 14.84 18.51
CA LEU A 573 20.02 15.23 18.80
C LEU A 573 21.07 14.31 18.14
N SER A 574 20.64 13.24 17.48
CA SER A 574 21.56 12.35 16.76
C SER A 574 22.10 13.03 15.49
N ARG A 575 23.40 12.88 15.18
CA ARG A 575 23.99 13.34 13.90
C ARG A 575 23.65 12.42 12.73
N ALA A 576 22.98 11.30 12.97
CA ALA A 576 22.51 10.38 11.95
C ALA A 576 21.11 10.82 11.49
N PRO A 577 20.82 10.80 10.18
CA PRO A 577 19.49 11.13 9.67
C PRO A 577 18.43 10.28 10.36
N GLN A 578 17.28 10.87 10.70
CA GLN A 578 16.08 10.11 11.07
C GLN A 578 15.77 9.13 9.94
N GLY A 579 15.99 7.84 10.21
CA GLY A 579 16.00 6.76 9.22
C GLY A 579 17.00 5.65 9.49
N ALA A 580 17.86 5.77 10.51
CA ALA A 580 18.73 4.68 10.98
C ALA A 580 18.51 4.40 12.48
N ALA A 581 17.26 4.07 12.84
CA ALA A 581 16.89 3.40 14.10
C ALA A 581 15.37 3.13 14.09
N GLY A 582 14.94 2.00 13.53
CA GLY A 582 13.93 1.17 14.20
C GLY A 582 14.72 0.07 14.91
N THR A 583 14.41 -0.41 16.11
CA THR A 583 13.19 -0.42 16.92
C THR A 583 13.61 -0.63 18.40
N GLU A 584 12.67 -0.51 19.35
CA GLU A 584 12.77 -1.06 20.72
C GLU A 584 13.72 -0.43 21.78
N ASP A 585 14.18 0.82 21.66
CA ASP A 585 14.95 1.47 22.74
C ASP A 585 14.48 2.92 23.07
N GLU A 586 13.16 3.19 23.02
CA GLU A 586 12.59 4.49 23.46
C GLU A 586 12.92 4.83 24.93
N ASP A 587 13.21 3.84 25.78
CA ASP A 587 13.60 4.06 27.17
C ASP A 587 15.12 4.29 27.38
N LYS A 588 15.98 3.98 26.40
CA LYS A 588 17.44 4.21 26.51
C LYS A 588 17.95 5.45 25.77
N ASP A 589 17.26 5.88 24.71
CA ASP A 589 17.62 7.11 23.97
C ASP A 589 17.23 8.40 24.71
N ARG A 590 16.49 8.29 25.82
CA ARG A 590 16.25 9.40 26.75
C ARG A 590 17.50 9.89 27.48
N ASP A 591 18.56 9.08 27.53
CA ASP A 591 19.76 9.36 28.32
C ASP A 591 20.97 9.83 27.48
N VAL A 592 20.78 10.19 26.20
CA VAL A 592 21.86 10.73 25.34
C VAL A 592 22.47 12.03 25.89
N TRP A 593 21.71 12.80 26.70
CA TRP A 593 22.20 14.02 27.38
C TRP A 593 23.03 13.74 28.64
N ARG A 594 23.17 12.48 29.09
CA ARG A 594 23.98 12.14 30.28
C ARG A 594 25.45 12.00 29.91
N PRO A 595 26.37 12.67 30.64
CA PRO A 595 27.82 12.62 30.34
C PRO A 595 28.47 11.24 30.51
N ASP A 596 27.75 10.23 31.03
CA ASP A 596 28.24 8.86 31.25
C ASP A 596 28.02 7.92 30.04
N ALA A 597 27.38 8.40 28.96
CA ALA A 597 27.22 7.63 27.73
C ALA A 597 28.55 7.56 26.96
N LYS A 598 29.14 6.37 26.92
CA LYS A 598 30.39 6.06 26.20
C LYS A 598 30.33 6.49 24.73
N GLY A 599 30.87 7.68 24.43
CA GLY A 599 31.55 7.99 23.16
C GLY A 599 30.70 8.31 21.92
N ARG A 600 29.40 8.62 22.03
CA ARG A 600 28.62 9.14 20.89
C ARG A 600 28.55 10.67 20.96
N ARG A 601 29.21 11.36 20.02
CA ARG A 601 29.16 12.83 19.86
C ARG A 601 27.87 13.22 19.11
N GLY A 602 26.89 13.82 19.79
CA GLY A 602 25.64 14.27 19.20
C GLY A 602 25.73 15.70 18.61
N LEU A 603 24.59 16.22 18.13
CA LEU A 603 24.44 17.63 17.71
C LEU A 603 24.60 18.62 18.88
N ASP A 604 24.48 18.15 20.11
CA ASP A 604 24.63 18.91 21.35
C ASP A 604 26.05 19.44 21.60
N ASP A 605 27.09 18.80 21.04
CA ASP A 605 28.48 19.27 21.12
C ASP A 605 28.71 20.62 20.39
N ASP A 606 27.85 20.97 19.42
CA ASP A 606 28.00 22.15 18.57
C ASP A 606 27.21 23.38 19.08
N TYR A 607 26.41 23.22 20.14
CA TYR A 607 25.53 24.26 20.68
C TYR A 607 25.76 24.44 22.19
N GLU A 608 25.60 25.67 22.67
CA GLU A 608 25.93 26.02 24.06
C GLU A 608 24.75 25.81 25.02
N TYR A 609 23.53 25.79 24.50
CA TYR A 609 22.32 25.66 25.31
C TYR A 609 21.26 24.84 24.58
N VAL A 610 20.73 23.84 25.26
CA VAL A 610 19.78 22.87 24.71
C VAL A 610 18.58 22.72 25.64
N MET A 611 17.36 22.72 25.10
CA MET A 611 16.16 22.34 25.84
C MET A 611 15.34 21.32 25.06
N TYR A 612 14.66 20.44 25.79
CA TYR A 612 13.77 19.41 25.22
C TYR A 612 12.33 19.68 25.65
N GLY A 613 11.41 19.62 24.67
CA GLY A 613 10.03 20.02 24.87
C GLY A 613 9.08 19.43 23.84
N LYS A 614 7.84 19.91 23.85
CA LYS A 614 6.81 19.52 22.89
C LYS A 614 6.07 20.74 22.36
N VAL A 615 5.69 20.68 21.09
CA VAL A 615 4.80 21.66 20.47
C VAL A 615 3.37 21.33 20.89
N TYR A 616 2.74 22.21 21.67
CA TYR A 616 1.41 21.92 22.26
C TYR A 616 0.28 22.70 21.60
N ARG A 617 0.59 23.79 20.90
CA ARG A 617 -0.41 24.62 20.22
C ARG A 617 0.19 25.24 18.98
N PHE A 618 -0.59 25.27 17.92
CA PHE A 618 -0.25 25.86 16.64
C PHE A 618 -1.47 26.67 16.22
N ASP A 619 -1.27 27.97 16.06
CA ASP A 619 -2.34 28.92 15.74
C ASP A 619 -2.17 29.36 14.29
N SER A 620 -3.07 28.91 13.43
CA SER A 620 -3.17 29.38 12.06
C SER A 620 -3.87 30.74 12.07
N GLY A 621 -3.08 31.82 12.01
CA GLY A 621 -3.59 33.18 11.93
C GLY A 621 -4.21 33.49 10.56
N SER A 622 -3.87 34.65 9.98
CA SER A 622 -4.16 34.91 8.57
C SER A 622 -3.44 33.91 7.67
N ALA A 623 -3.96 33.63 6.47
CA ALA A 623 -3.48 32.56 5.57
C ALA A 623 -1.97 32.56 5.24
N GLU A 624 -1.22 33.64 5.56
CA GLU A 624 0.22 33.73 5.35
C GLU A 624 1.07 33.71 6.64
N ILE A 625 0.50 34.00 7.83
CA ILE A 625 1.23 34.11 9.10
C ILE A 625 0.68 33.12 10.13
N VAL A 626 1.56 32.28 10.67
CA VAL A 626 1.23 31.28 11.70
C VAL A 626 2.06 31.48 12.97
N THR A 627 1.57 30.99 14.10
CA THR A 627 2.29 31.03 15.38
C THR A 627 2.37 29.65 16.01
N ALA A 628 3.60 29.17 16.25
CA ALA A 628 3.87 27.91 16.94
C ALA A 628 4.22 28.14 18.41
N TYR A 629 3.59 27.37 19.30
CA TYR A 629 3.84 27.38 20.74
C TYR A 629 4.44 26.06 21.21
N ALA A 630 5.58 26.14 21.89
CA ALA A 630 6.25 24.98 22.49
C ALA A 630 6.50 25.17 23.98
N SER A 631 6.51 24.06 24.72
CA SER A 631 6.80 24.02 26.15
C SER A 631 7.97 23.08 26.45
N PHE A 632 8.94 23.59 27.22
CA PHE A 632 10.17 22.91 27.63
C PHE A 632 10.19 22.76 29.15
N GLY A 633 9.25 21.98 29.70
CA GLY A 633 9.19 21.72 31.14
C GLY A 633 8.85 22.95 32.00
N GLY A 634 8.05 23.87 31.47
CA GLY A 634 7.63 25.11 32.14
C GLY A 634 8.23 26.38 31.54
N LEU A 635 9.29 26.27 30.74
CA LEU A 635 9.78 27.35 29.88
C LEU A 635 8.99 27.35 28.57
N LEU A 636 8.49 28.51 28.15
CA LEU A 636 7.62 28.63 26.98
C LEU A 636 8.35 29.30 25.81
N MET A 637 7.98 28.87 24.60
CA MET A 637 8.39 29.48 23.35
C MET A 637 7.15 29.82 22.52
N SER A 638 7.19 30.98 21.87
CA SER A 638 6.27 31.40 20.83
C SER A 638 7.09 31.87 19.63
N LEU A 639 6.88 31.24 18.48
CA LEU A 639 7.51 31.62 17.21
C LEU A 639 6.42 32.01 16.21
N THR A 640 6.46 33.24 15.72
CA THR A 640 5.48 33.78 14.76
C THR A 640 6.19 34.14 13.46
N GLY A 641 5.63 33.73 12.32
CA GLY A 641 6.24 33.97 11.02
C GLY A 641 5.45 33.40 9.84
N SER A 642 6.06 33.37 8.65
CA SER A 642 5.40 32.84 7.45
C SER A 642 5.23 31.33 7.47
N PHE A 643 4.06 30.83 7.05
CA PHE A 643 3.71 29.40 7.02
C PHE A 643 4.74 28.53 6.30
N ARG A 644 5.34 29.01 5.20
CA ARG A 644 6.27 28.24 4.35
C ARG A 644 7.48 27.69 5.12
N HIS A 645 7.95 28.44 6.10
CA HIS A 645 9.14 28.11 6.89
C HIS A 645 8.81 27.33 8.17
N MET A 646 7.52 27.15 8.50
CA MET A 646 7.05 26.39 9.65
C MET A 646 6.30 25.10 9.27
N THR A 647 6.29 24.74 7.98
CA THR A 647 5.66 23.51 7.46
C THR A 647 6.22 22.23 8.08
N SER A 648 7.46 22.26 8.55
CA SER A 648 8.16 21.14 9.16
C SER A 648 7.87 20.98 10.67
N ILE A 649 7.16 21.93 11.30
CA ILE A 649 6.80 21.89 12.71
C ILE A 649 5.42 21.27 12.85
N VAL A 650 5.35 20.07 13.45
CA VAL A 650 4.09 19.32 13.64
C VAL A 650 3.62 19.43 15.09
N LEU A 651 2.30 19.53 15.27
CA LEU A 651 1.64 19.52 16.58
C LEU A 651 1.82 18.18 17.30
N GLY A 652 2.20 18.21 18.58
CA GLY A 652 2.37 17.02 19.41
C GLY A 652 3.76 16.39 19.37
N ASP A 653 4.59 16.78 18.39
CA ASP A 653 5.92 16.20 18.22
C ASP A 653 6.93 16.71 19.27
N PRO A 654 7.88 15.85 19.69
CA PRO A 654 9.00 16.24 20.52
C PRO A 654 9.96 17.15 19.73
N VAL A 655 10.40 18.25 20.34
CA VAL A 655 11.31 19.21 19.72
C VAL A 655 12.46 19.56 20.65
N PHE A 656 13.66 19.61 20.08
CA PHE A 656 14.86 20.13 20.72
C PHE A 656 15.12 21.56 20.22
N ILE A 657 15.33 22.48 21.14
CA ILE A 657 15.83 23.82 20.82
C ILE A 657 17.32 23.87 21.12
N LEU A 658 18.09 24.32 20.14
CA LEU A 658 19.54 24.41 20.16
C LEU A 658 19.94 25.87 19.97
N LEU A 659 20.62 26.47 20.94
CA LEU A 659 21.07 27.86 20.87
C LEU A 659 22.59 27.93 20.87
N ARG A 660 23.13 28.82 20.03
CA ARG A 660 24.55 29.21 20.02
C ARG A 660 24.68 30.73 19.94
N ARG A 661 25.66 31.29 20.62
CA ARG A 661 25.93 32.73 20.64
C ARG A 661 26.59 33.24 19.37
#